data_AF-A0A349MWS5-F1
#
_entry.id   AF-A0A349MWS5-F1
#
_cell.length_a   1.000
_cell.length_b   1.000
_cell.length_c   1.000
_cell.angle_alpha   90.00
_cell.angle_beta   90.00
_cell.angle_gamma   90.00
#
_symmetry.space_group_name_H-M   'P 1'
#
loop_
_entity.id
_entity.type
_entity.pdbx_description
1 polymer ?
#
loop_
_entity_poly.entity_id
_entity_poly.type
_entity_poly.pdbx_seq_one_letter_code
_entity_poly.pdbx_strand_id
1 'polypeptide(L)'
;MLEQQTKRSKWVNKITHGLSAMLIMLGTLGGLTWSPPSARADTKKNTTERDGGTIEVSAKDFLDKFNLNGSATYNYDESSDSGIVTLTESLNDQAGNFTLKDRIDLDKSFKLTGSVNLGSDPNVTGADGIGFAFHPGSTDAVGYRGANMGIGGLQNAIGFQLDTFHNGYAAPDPNGKFPNQQLGWEKDPDVNPYGAFVTTDGEKGWATIDEKTVQAFDGPSNIDGNFRPFKISYDGKTRQLTIQYDAAEGAKYWTYSIPEGEQYQQMAMAVSASTGGSKNKQQYKFDSFKYEAWSGITVRHVREDADGNYHDIADVESLSGPDGEPYTTAQKTISGYKFKKMGKDSLPATGEFGGKGGTVIYVYESDEQDSGGVEVIHKTDKGVVLKTEEATYKDGKQIIGNEYYTEQGKFDGYVFVRTEGLAPTGYLEKGRGTVTYIYRDVNDPVPALPVTVNHVNKKTGELLKEEMATFPEGMFVGKPYKSSSGNFDGFDYVDYDKDGLEPNGTLTAKGGAVTYYYEPKEAAGEVNVHYQTEDGKVLESGKANYPDGQYVGEKYTTDEKEFEGYEFVKVDTDKGLAAEGDLTAEGGDVYYIYKAVEPEPEPAGDVNVHYQTEDGQSLGSTVADYPDGQFVGEKYTTEQR
;
A
#
# COMPACT_ATOMS: atom_id res chain seq x y z
N MET A 1 -0.62 61.57 -74.34
CA MET A 1 0.73 62.18 -74.34
C MET A 1 1.66 61.16 -73.70
N LEU A 2 2.44 60.48 -74.55
CA LEU A 2 3.91 60.55 -74.59
C LEU A 2 4.56 59.94 -73.32
N GLU A 3 5.06 58.69 -73.40
CA GLU A 3 6.43 58.30 -73.81
C GLU A 3 7.41 58.28 -72.62
N GLN A 4 8.38 57.39 -72.43
CA GLN A 4 8.83 56.13 -73.07
C GLN A 4 9.49 55.26 -71.95
N GLN A 5 9.32 53.93 -71.87
CA GLN A 5 10.20 52.86 -72.41
C GLN A 5 11.69 52.88 -71.98
N THR A 6 12.42 51.78 -71.70
CA THR A 6 12.12 50.34 -71.41
C THR A 6 13.42 49.56 -71.06
N LYS A 7 13.30 48.36 -70.41
CA LYS A 7 14.18 47.15 -70.56
C LYS A 7 15.67 47.32 -70.10
N ARG A 8 16.56 46.33 -69.89
CA ARG A 8 16.69 44.83 -69.87
C ARG A 8 18.05 44.54 -69.15
N SER A 9 18.45 43.35 -68.65
CA SER A 9 17.78 42.14 -68.09
C SER A 9 18.82 41.05 -67.74
N LYS A 10 18.64 40.29 -66.64
CA LYS A 10 19.23 38.97 -66.28
C LYS A 10 20.77 38.74 -66.40
N TRP A 11 21.39 38.19 -65.36
CA TRP A 11 22.27 37.00 -65.45
C TRP A 11 22.27 36.25 -64.09
N VAL A 12 22.74 35.01 -64.06
CA VAL A 12 22.45 33.99 -63.02
C VAL A 12 23.73 33.45 -62.37
N ASN A 13 23.74 33.22 -61.05
CA ASN A 13 24.23 31.96 -60.44
C ASN A 13 23.97 31.84 -58.93
N LYS A 14 23.75 30.59 -58.48
CA LYS A 14 23.79 30.17 -57.07
C LYS A 14 25.24 30.05 -56.59
N ILE A 15 25.49 30.22 -55.28
CA ILE A 15 26.25 29.28 -54.42
C ILE A 15 26.01 29.65 -52.94
N THR A 16 26.34 28.72 -52.05
CA THR A 16 25.84 28.52 -50.68
C THR A 16 26.59 29.21 -49.54
N HIS A 17 25.86 29.43 -48.44
CA HIS A 17 26.22 29.32 -47.01
C HIS A 17 27.66 29.57 -46.50
N GLY A 18 27.77 30.26 -45.35
CA GLY A 18 28.85 29.97 -44.40
C GLY A 18 29.15 31.04 -43.34
N LEU A 19 28.55 30.88 -42.15
CA LEU A 19 28.97 31.39 -40.82
C LEU A 19 29.47 32.84 -40.65
N SER A 20 28.71 33.63 -39.89
CA SER A 20 29.27 34.75 -39.11
C SER A 20 29.88 34.23 -37.81
N ALA A 21 31.09 34.70 -37.49
CA ALA A 21 31.72 34.62 -36.19
C ALA A 21 32.42 35.96 -35.88
N MET A 22 32.97 36.08 -34.67
CA MET A 22 33.82 37.17 -34.18
C MET A 22 33.03 38.40 -33.64
N LEU A 23 32.86 38.61 -32.32
CA LEU A 23 33.84 38.91 -31.24
C LEU A 23 34.20 40.41 -31.18
N ILE A 24 34.12 41.02 -29.99
CA ILE A 24 35.05 42.03 -29.46
C ILE A 24 34.89 42.07 -27.92
N MET A 25 36.00 41.87 -27.20
CA MET A 25 36.18 42.32 -25.81
C MET A 25 37.00 43.61 -25.82
N LEU A 26 36.82 44.46 -24.80
CA LEU A 26 37.79 45.29 -24.06
C LEU A 26 37.05 46.51 -23.46
N GLY A 27 37.33 46.98 -22.24
CA GLY A 27 38.33 46.54 -21.26
C GLY A 27 38.08 47.11 -19.86
N THR A 28 38.95 46.76 -18.91
CA THR A 28 38.85 47.05 -17.48
C THR A 28 39.44 48.41 -17.08
N LEU A 29 38.91 49.03 -16.00
CA LEU A 29 39.69 49.39 -14.78
C LEU A 29 38.83 50.06 -13.68
N GLY A 30 39.22 49.84 -12.41
CA GLY A 30 39.09 50.81 -11.31
C GLY A 30 37.72 50.94 -10.62
N GLY A 31 37.64 50.44 -9.38
CA GLY A 31 36.48 50.69 -8.51
C GLY A 31 36.65 51.91 -7.59
N LEU A 32 35.54 52.51 -7.17
CA LEU A 32 35.40 53.24 -5.90
C LEU A 32 33.90 53.26 -5.52
N THR A 33 33.59 53.08 -4.24
CA THR A 33 32.21 53.04 -3.73
C THR A 33 31.59 54.43 -3.60
N TRP A 34 30.40 54.65 -4.15
CA TRP A 34 29.53 55.76 -3.72
C TRP A 34 28.05 55.44 -3.95
N SER A 35 27.26 55.39 -2.86
CA SER A 35 25.80 55.31 -2.90
C SER A 35 25.18 56.66 -2.58
N PRO A 36 24.33 57.20 -3.45
CA PRO A 36 23.30 58.18 -3.08
C PRO A 36 21.90 57.70 -3.59
N PRO A 37 20.79 58.40 -3.30
CA PRO A 37 19.86 57.96 -2.27
C PRO A 37 18.64 57.24 -2.83
N SER A 38 17.90 56.58 -1.93
CA SER A 38 16.56 56.04 -2.15
C SER A 38 15.62 57.08 -2.78
N ALA A 39 15.42 56.97 -4.10
CA ALA A 39 14.28 57.55 -4.80
C ALA A 39 13.21 56.46 -4.92
N ARG A 40 12.28 56.47 -3.96
CA ARG A 40 11.10 55.60 -3.96
C ARG A 40 10.20 56.00 -5.14
N ALA A 41 10.45 55.39 -6.30
CA ALA A 41 9.46 55.35 -7.36
C ALA A 41 8.32 54.45 -6.87
N ASP A 42 7.27 55.05 -6.30
CA ASP A 42 5.99 54.37 -6.12
C ASP A 42 5.38 54.12 -7.51
N THR A 43 5.89 53.11 -8.22
CA THR A 43 5.17 52.45 -9.29
C THR A 43 3.94 51.84 -8.65
N LYS A 44 2.84 52.60 -8.62
CA LYS A 44 1.50 52.08 -8.42
C LYS A 44 1.30 51.04 -9.51
N LYS A 45 1.51 49.76 -9.15
CA LYS A 45 1.08 48.62 -9.92
C LYS A 45 -0.43 48.78 -10.03
N ASN A 46 -0.91 49.26 -11.17
CA ASN A 46 -2.32 49.53 -11.38
C ASN A 46 -2.97 48.18 -11.68
N THR A 47 -3.08 47.35 -10.65
CA THR A 47 -3.77 46.07 -10.69
C THR A 47 -5.27 46.35 -10.74
N THR A 48 -5.76 46.63 -11.94
CA THR A 48 -7.15 46.32 -12.27
C THR A 48 -7.36 44.84 -11.98
N GLU A 49 -8.20 44.55 -10.99
CA GLU A 49 -8.52 43.18 -10.62
C GLU A 49 -9.13 42.47 -11.84
N ARG A 50 -8.55 41.32 -12.23
CA ARG A 50 -9.20 40.44 -13.19
C ARG A 50 -10.44 39.87 -12.51
N ASP A 51 -11.62 40.41 -12.84
CA ASP A 51 -12.91 39.95 -12.33
C ASP A 51 -13.37 38.69 -13.06
N GLY A 52 -12.57 37.63 -12.93
CA GLY A 52 -12.97 36.25 -13.19
C GLY A 52 -13.77 35.74 -12.00
N GLY A 53 -14.94 36.35 -11.76
CA GLY A 53 -15.75 36.15 -10.55
C GLY A 53 -15.89 34.68 -10.13
N THR A 54 -15.78 34.45 -8.81
CA THR A 54 -15.58 33.13 -8.22
C THR A 54 -16.67 32.14 -8.62
N ILE A 55 -16.23 30.99 -9.12
CA ILE A 55 -17.07 29.86 -9.51
C ILE A 55 -17.32 29.01 -8.27
N GLU A 56 -18.58 28.73 -8.00
CA GLU A 56 -19.01 27.75 -7.00
C GLU A 56 -19.72 26.60 -7.75
N VAL A 57 -19.24 25.38 -7.55
CA VAL A 57 -19.79 24.15 -8.14
C VAL A 57 -20.45 23.35 -7.04
N SER A 58 -21.74 23.09 -7.17
CA SER A 58 -22.50 22.17 -6.32
C SER A 58 -22.39 20.73 -6.84
N ALA A 59 -22.84 19.74 -6.07
CA ALA A 59 -22.99 18.38 -6.56
C ALA A 59 -23.95 18.31 -7.77
N LYS A 60 -25.05 19.06 -7.76
CA LYS A 60 -25.98 19.09 -8.89
C LYS A 60 -25.32 19.52 -10.20
N ASP A 61 -24.39 20.47 -10.14
CA ASP A 61 -23.74 21.08 -11.31
C ASP A 61 -22.40 20.42 -11.65
N PHE A 62 -22.05 19.30 -11.00
CA PHE A 62 -20.75 18.63 -11.12
C PHE A 62 -20.38 18.31 -12.58
N LEU A 63 -21.29 17.70 -13.35
CA LEU A 63 -21.05 17.30 -14.74
C LEU A 63 -20.92 18.49 -15.71
N ASP A 64 -21.34 19.69 -15.33
CA ASP A 64 -21.11 20.89 -16.14
C ASP A 64 -19.64 21.31 -16.07
N LYS A 65 -18.96 21.08 -14.94
CA LYS A 65 -17.59 21.53 -14.67
C LYS A 65 -16.52 20.44 -14.65
N PHE A 66 -16.90 19.18 -14.50
CA PHE A 66 -15.98 18.04 -14.49
C PHE A 66 -16.27 17.06 -15.64
N ASN A 67 -15.21 16.44 -16.16
CA ASN A 67 -15.27 15.27 -17.03
C ASN A 67 -15.21 14.00 -16.17
N LEU A 68 -15.74 12.88 -16.66
CA LEU A 68 -15.61 11.54 -16.06
C LEU A 68 -15.03 10.59 -17.09
N ASN A 69 -14.02 9.81 -16.69
CA ASN A 69 -13.30 8.92 -17.60
C ASN A 69 -13.04 7.54 -16.97
N GLY A 70 -12.85 6.53 -17.83
CA GLY A 70 -12.51 5.17 -17.42
C GLY A 70 -13.66 4.46 -16.71
N SER A 71 -13.40 3.82 -15.57
CA SER A 71 -14.42 3.17 -14.73
C SER A 71 -15.27 4.15 -13.90
N ALA A 72 -14.99 5.46 -13.97
CA ALA A 72 -15.65 6.43 -13.11
C ALA A 72 -17.14 6.61 -13.46
N THR A 73 -18.00 6.51 -12.44
CA THR A 73 -19.44 6.79 -12.54
C THR A 73 -19.86 7.82 -11.52
N TYR A 74 -20.93 8.57 -11.80
CA TYR A 74 -21.45 9.61 -10.91
C TYR A 74 -22.92 9.38 -10.59
N ASN A 75 -23.25 9.45 -9.30
CA ASN A 75 -24.61 9.35 -8.80
C ASN A 75 -24.91 10.54 -7.89
N TYR A 76 -25.82 11.42 -8.33
CA TYR A 76 -26.29 12.57 -7.58
C TYR A 76 -27.53 12.21 -6.76
N ASP A 77 -27.49 12.48 -5.46
CA ASP A 77 -28.62 12.32 -4.55
C ASP A 77 -29.23 13.69 -4.22
N GLU A 78 -30.39 13.97 -4.82
CA GLU A 78 -31.15 15.20 -4.61
C GLU A 78 -31.61 15.38 -3.16
N SER A 79 -31.72 14.31 -2.36
CA SER A 79 -32.17 14.40 -0.97
C SER A 79 -31.09 14.87 0.00
N SER A 80 -29.81 14.73 -0.37
CA SER A 80 -28.65 15.17 0.42
C SER A 80 -27.80 16.26 -0.25
N ASP A 81 -28.21 16.74 -1.43
CA ASP A 81 -27.49 17.68 -2.30
C ASP A 81 -26.00 17.30 -2.46
N SER A 82 -25.76 16.01 -2.69
CA SER A 82 -24.41 15.46 -2.72
C SER A 82 -24.22 14.41 -3.80
N GLY A 83 -22.99 14.26 -4.27
CA GLY A 83 -22.69 13.49 -5.46
C GLY A 83 -21.60 12.47 -5.24
N ILE A 84 -21.88 11.19 -5.42
CA ILE A 84 -20.87 10.14 -5.27
C ILE A 84 -20.26 9.84 -6.63
N VAL A 85 -18.98 10.19 -6.79
CA VAL A 85 -18.13 9.65 -7.85
C VAL A 85 -17.57 8.31 -7.37
N THR A 86 -17.97 7.21 -8.01
CA THR A 86 -17.31 5.92 -7.82
C THR A 86 -16.19 5.82 -8.84
N LEU A 87 -14.94 5.91 -8.41
CA LEU A 87 -13.75 5.88 -9.27
C LEU A 87 -13.46 4.44 -9.71
N THR A 88 -13.48 3.50 -8.76
CA THR A 88 -13.41 2.06 -9.01
C THR A 88 -14.49 1.32 -8.22
N GLU A 89 -15.05 0.28 -8.82
CA GLU A 89 -15.67 -0.79 -8.05
C GLU A 89 -14.59 -1.71 -7.45
N SER A 90 -14.94 -2.57 -6.49
CA SER A 90 -14.03 -3.62 -6.00
C SER A 90 -13.92 -4.77 -7.01
N LEU A 91 -13.33 -4.44 -8.16
CA LEU A 91 -12.99 -5.29 -9.29
C LEU A 91 -11.50 -5.11 -9.59
N ASN A 92 -10.91 -6.07 -10.28
CA ASN A 92 -9.51 -6.00 -10.72
C ASN A 92 -9.36 -5.08 -11.95
N ASP A 93 -8.13 -4.60 -12.18
CA ASP A 93 -7.70 -3.86 -13.38
C ASP A 93 -8.57 -2.62 -13.73
N GLN A 94 -9.15 -1.96 -12.72
CA GLN A 94 -9.94 -0.74 -12.90
C GLN A 94 -9.04 0.51 -12.95
N ALA A 95 -9.50 1.55 -13.64
CA ALA A 95 -8.90 2.87 -13.59
C ALA A 95 -9.98 3.90 -13.94
N GLY A 96 -10.29 4.80 -13.01
CA GLY A 96 -11.33 5.80 -13.17
C GLY A 96 -10.91 7.13 -12.56
N ASN A 97 -11.33 8.22 -13.20
CA ASN A 97 -11.00 9.57 -12.76
C ASN A 97 -12.10 10.59 -13.09
N PHE A 98 -12.00 11.75 -12.46
CA PHE A 98 -12.63 12.97 -12.94
C PHE A 98 -11.61 14.10 -13.07
N THR A 99 -11.78 14.95 -14.10
CA THR A 99 -10.92 16.12 -14.32
C THR A 99 -11.72 17.41 -14.42
N LEU A 100 -11.17 18.52 -13.94
CA LEU A 100 -11.77 19.84 -14.05
C LEU A 100 -11.63 20.37 -15.48
N LYS A 101 -12.72 20.82 -16.10
CA LYS A 101 -12.71 21.36 -17.48
C LYS A 101 -11.97 22.69 -17.60
N ASP A 102 -12.03 23.50 -16.55
CA ASP A 102 -11.35 24.79 -16.43
C ASP A 102 -9.94 24.64 -15.82
N ARG A 103 -9.09 25.65 -16.00
CA ARG A 103 -7.81 25.79 -15.27
C ARG A 103 -8.04 26.69 -14.04
N ILE A 104 -7.49 26.31 -12.90
CA ILE A 104 -7.57 27.06 -11.63
C ILE A 104 -6.53 28.18 -11.65
N ASP A 105 -6.92 29.42 -11.31
CA ASP A 105 -6.00 30.54 -11.08
C ASP A 105 -5.33 30.44 -9.69
N LEU A 106 -3.99 30.37 -9.65
CA LEU A 106 -3.23 30.23 -8.40
C LEU A 106 -2.80 31.56 -7.76
N ASP A 107 -3.12 32.71 -8.36
CA ASP A 107 -3.12 33.99 -7.64
C ASP A 107 -4.36 34.11 -6.73
N LYS A 108 -5.34 33.19 -6.88
CA LYS A 108 -6.62 33.16 -6.16
C LYS A 108 -6.72 31.94 -5.25
N SER A 109 -7.51 32.06 -4.19
CA SER A 109 -7.76 30.96 -3.25
C SER A 109 -8.82 30.00 -3.80
N PHE A 110 -8.64 28.69 -3.59
CA PHE A 110 -9.65 27.68 -3.92
C PHE A 110 -9.93 26.74 -2.74
N LYS A 111 -11.09 26.07 -2.77
CA LYS A 111 -11.51 25.11 -1.75
C LYS A 111 -12.41 24.03 -2.34
N LEU A 112 -11.99 22.77 -2.24
CA LEU A 112 -12.75 21.57 -2.52
C LEU A 112 -13.20 20.93 -1.20
N THR A 113 -14.47 20.56 -1.10
CA THR A 113 -15.02 19.81 0.03
C THR A 113 -15.73 18.55 -0.44
N GLY A 114 -15.56 17.49 0.34
CA GLY A 114 -16.20 16.22 0.10
C GLY A 114 -15.91 15.22 1.19
N SER A 115 -16.00 13.94 0.84
CA SER A 115 -15.55 12.83 1.67
C SER A 115 -14.97 11.73 0.80
N VAL A 116 -14.02 10.98 1.34
CA VAL A 116 -13.36 9.87 0.65
C VAL A 116 -13.78 8.53 1.27
N ASN A 117 -14.04 7.54 0.42
CA ASN A 117 -14.11 6.12 0.78
C ASN A 117 -12.91 5.43 0.13
N LEU A 118 -11.99 4.90 0.94
CA LEU A 118 -10.80 4.16 0.47
C LEU A 118 -11.10 2.68 0.16
N GLY A 119 -12.33 2.23 0.44
CA GLY A 119 -12.77 0.86 0.29
C GLY A 119 -12.94 0.15 1.62
N SER A 120 -13.10 -1.17 1.57
CA SER A 120 -13.51 -2.02 2.70
C SER A 120 -12.65 -3.28 2.88
N ASP A 121 -11.55 -3.40 2.13
CA ASP A 121 -10.53 -4.42 2.35
C ASP A 121 -9.27 -3.72 2.93
N PRO A 122 -9.04 -3.79 4.25
CA PRO A 122 -7.89 -3.14 4.90
C PRO A 122 -6.59 -3.95 4.81
N ASN A 123 -6.62 -5.12 4.18
CA ASN A 123 -5.46 -6.01 4.08
C ASN A 123 -4.54 -5.61 2.91
N VAL A 124 -3.44 -6.35 2.72
CA VAL A 124 -2.54 -6.20 1.55
C VAL A 124 -3.21 -6.50 0.20
N THR A 125 -4.48 -6.94 0.20
CA THR A 125 -5.34 -7.10 -0.98
C THR A 125 -6.18 -5.87 -1.30
N GLY A 126 -6.25 -4.87 -0.41
CA GLY A 126 -6.77 -3.55 -0.67
C GLY A 126 -5.78 -2.70 -1.47
N ALA A 127 -6.22 -2.10 -2.58
CA ALA A 127 -5.37 -1.30 -3.48
C ALA A 127 -6.20 -0.50 -4.50
N ASP A 128 -5.63 0.44 -5.25
CA ASP A 128 -4.27 0.99 -5.07
C ASP A 128 -4.33 2.15 -4.07
N GLY A 129 -5.24 3.09 -4.30
CA GLY A 129 -5.59 4.22 -3.46
C GLY A 129 -6.04 5.39 -4.35
N ILE A 130 -6.22 6.57 -3.74
CA ILE A 130 -6.78 7.74 -4.43
C ILE A 130 -5.75 8.86 -4.50
N GLY A 131 -5.41 9.26 -5.72
CA GLY A 131 -4.55 10.41 -5.99
C GLY A 131 -5.34 11.65 -6.43
N PHE A 132 -4.90 12.81 -5.95
CA PHE A 132 -5.38 14.13 -6.30
C PHE A 132 -4.22 14.89 -6.93
N ALA A 133 -4.31 15.24 -8.21
CA ALA A 133 -3.23 15.87 -8.96
C ALA A 133 -3.59 17.29 -9.40
N PHE A 134 -2.66 18.23 -9.24
CA PHE A 134 -2.71 19.57 -9.82
C PHE A 134 -1.48 19.77 -10.71
N HIS A 135 -1.66 20.16 -11.98
CA HIS A 135 -0.57 20.14 -12.98
C HIS A 135 -0.73 21.20 -14.09
N PRO A 136 0.36 21.65 -14.72
CA PRO A 136 0.32 22.61 -15.83
C PRO A 136 -0.17 22.02 -17.16
N GLY A 137 -0.17 20.69 -17.30
CA GLY A 137 -0.66 19.97 -18.50
C GLY A 137 -2.14 20.26 -18.85
N SER A 138 -2.66 19.60 -19.89
CA SER A 138 -4.03 19.79 -20.38
C SER A 138 -5.09 19.37 -19.34
N THR A 139 -6.30 19.94 -19.44
CA THR A 139 -7.40 19.72 -18.46
C THR A 139 -8.05 18.33 -18.54
N ASP A 140 -7.62 17.49 -19.48
CA ASP A 140 -7.99 16.10 -19.67
C ASP A 140 -6.85 15.10 -19.36
N ALA A 141 -5.63 15.58 -19.10
CA ALA A 141 -4.51 14.70 -18.76
C ALA A 141 -4.63 14.14 -17.34
N VAL A 142 -4.24 12.87 -17.19
CA VAL A 142 -4.27 12.12 -15.94
C VAL A 142 -3.02 11.25 -15.85
N GLY A 143 -2.44 11.08 -14.67
CA GLY A 143 -1.28 10.23 -14.46
C GLY A 143 -1.61 8.73 -14.58
N TYR A 144 -0.60 7.89 -14.54
CA TYR A 144 -0.75 6.46 -14.73
C TYR A 144 -1.26 5.73 -13.48
N ARG A 145 -1.91 4.58 -13.72
CA ARG A 145 -2.47 3.66 -12.71
C ARG A 145 -1.41 2.86 -11.92
N GLY A 146 -1.86 2.20 -10.86
CA GLY A 146 -1.03 1.43 -9.93
C GLY A 146 -0.22 2.37 -9.04
N ALA A 147 1.02 1.98 -8.72
CA ALA A 147 2.00 2.75 -7.93
C ALA A 147 2.27 4.21 -8.37
N ASN A 148 1.77 4.64 -9.54
CA ASN A 148 1.84 6.03 -9.98
C ASN A 148 0.62 6.87 -9.52
N MET A 149 -0.38 6.25 -8.90
CA MET A 149 -1.51 6.86 -8.19
C MET A 149 -2.33 7.89 -8.98
N GLY A 150 -2.30 7.81 -10.31
CA GLY A 150 -2.92 8.82 -11.18
C GLY A 150 -2.22 10.19 -11.16
N ILE A 151 -1.03 10.27 -10.57
CA ILE A 151 -0.18 11.46 -10.44
C ILE A 151 1.07 11.32 -11.35
N GLY A 152 1.82 10.23 -11.21
CA GLY A 152 3.03 9.98 -11.99
C GLY A 152 2.74 9.84 -13.49
N GLY A 153 3.60 10.42 -14.32
CA GLY A 153 3.39 10.61 -15.76
C GLY A 153 2.84 11.99 -16.13
N LEU A 154 2.23 12.72 -15.18
CA LEU A 154 2.00 14.16 -15.34
C LEU A 154 3.31 14.90 -15.07
N GLN A 155 3.75 15.80 -15.94
CA GLN A 155 4.95 16.60 -15.72
C GLN A 155 4.68 17.82 -14.82
N ASN A 156 5.64 18.16 -13.95
CA ASN A 156 5.59 19.29 -13.02
C ASN A 156 4.29 19.33 -12.17
N ALA A 157 3.78 18.17 -11.78
CA ALA A 157 2.58 18.04 -10.99
C ALA A 157 2.87 18.18 -9.49
N ILE A 158 1.89 18.72 -8.77
CA ILE A 158 1.81 18.70 -7.31
C ILE A 158 0.59 17.84 -6.99
N GLY A 159 0.84 16.70 -6.37
CA GLY A 159 -0.17 15.72 -6.02
C GLY A 159 -0.27 15.47 -4.52
N PHE A 160 -1.38 14.90 -4.11
CA PHE A 160 -1.56 14.30 -2.79
C PHE A 160 -2.18 12.92 -2.97
N GLN A 161 -1.71 11.91 -2.24
CA GLN A 161 -2.27 10.56 -2.31
C GLN A 161 -2.74 10.08 -0.94
N LEU A 162 -3.85 9.34 -0.95
CA LEU A 162 -4.26 8.43 0.12
C LEU A 162 -4.00 7.03 -0.40
N ASP A 163 -2.85 6.48 -0.01
CA ASP A 163 -2.34 5.20 -0.49
C ASP A 163 -2.79 4.06 0.41
N THR A 164 -3.13 2.93 -0.20
CA THR A 164 -3.58 1.72 0.48
C THR A 164 -2.76 0.47 0.14
N PHE A 165 -1.80 0.56 -0.78
CA PHE A 165 -1.01 -0.59 -1.22
C PHE A 165 0.48 -0.28 -1.33
N HIS A 166 1.27 -0.82 -0.40
CA HIS A 166 2.73 -0.63 -0.38
C HIS A 166 3.43 -1.24 -1.61
N ASN A 167 3.91 -0.39 -2.51
CA ASN A 167 4.75 -0.69 -3.64
C ASN A 167 6.25 -0.64 -3.31
N GLY A 168 7.00 -1.65 -3.79
CA GLY A 168 8.46 -1.59 -3.84
C GLY A 168 8.95 -0.82 -5.08
N TYR A 169 10.14 -0.23 -4.99
CA TYR A 169 10.79 0.49 -6.11
C TYR A 169 10.80 -0.30 -7.41
N ALA A 170 10.45 0.36 -8.52
CA ALA A 170 10.60 -0.17 -9.87
C ALA A 170 11.34 0.83 -10.76
N ALA A 171 12.51 0.42 -11.25
CA ALA A 171 13.27 1.20 -12.22
C ALA A 171 12.48 1.36 -13.55
N PRO A 172 12.67 2.45 -14.30
CA PRO A 172 12.11 2.60 -15.65
C PRO A 172 12.54 1.45 -16.57
N ASP A 173 11.60 0.73 -17.18
CA ASP A 173 11.86 -0.29 -18.20
C ASP A 173 11.40 0.17 -19.59
N PRO A 174 12.31 0.59 -20.50
CA PRO A 174 11.95 0.98 -21.86
C PRO A 174 11.23 -0.09 -22.69
N ASN A 175 11.25 -1.37 -22.26
CA ASN A 175 10.54 -2.48 -22.91
C ASN A 175 9.29 -2.90 -22.12
N GLY A 176 8.93 -2.15 -21.07
CA GLY A 176 7.78 -2.40 -20.22
C GLY A 176 6.48 -2.46 -21.02
N LYS A 177 5.60 -3.41 -20.68
CA LYS A 177 4.35 -3.70 -21.41
C LYS A 177 3.34 -2.55 -21.33
N PHE A 178 3.44 -1.70 -20.31
CA PHE A 178 2.54 -0.59 -20.05
C PHE A 178 3.32 0.71 -19.77
N PRO A 179 2.75 1.90 -20.06
CA PRO A 179 3.43 3.18 -19.82
C PRO A 179 3.91 3.41 -18.38
N ASN A 180 3.18 2.92 -17.37
CA ASN A 180 3.62 3.00 -15.96
C ASN A 180 4.87 2.16 -15.65
N GLN A 181 5.12 1.08 -16.38
CA GLN A 181 6.35 0.29 -16.28
C GLN A 181 7.51 0.96 -17.03
N GLN A 182 7.20 1.64 -18.14
CA GLN A 182 8.18 2.42 -18.90
C GLN A 182 8.63 3.68 -18.14
N LEU A 183 7.73 4.28 -17.36
CA LEU A 183 8.08 5.31 -16.40
C LEU A 183 8.81 4.73 -15.18
N GLY A 184 8.26 3.70 -14.54
CA GLY A 184 8.67 3.17 -13.23
C GLY A 184 7.99 3.91 -12.07
N TRP A 185 8.46 3.68 -10.84
CA TRP A 185 7.99 4.36 -9.61
C TRP A 185 8.97 4.20 -8.43
N GLU A 186 8.91 5.12 -7.47
CA GLU A 186 9.70 5.07 -6.23
C GLU A 186 9.23 3.97 -5.26
N LYS A 187 10.04 3.67 -4.24
CA LYS A 187 9.59 2.81 -3.13
C LYS A 187 8.65 3.60 -2.22
N ASP A 188 7.57 2.96 -1.75
CA ASP A 188 6.78 3.51 -0.67
C ASP A 188 7.51 3.55 0.68
N PRO A 189 7.08 4.45 1.58
CA PRO A 189 7.42 4.40 3.01
C PRO A 189 7.00 3.06 3.63
N ASP A 190 7.73 2.57 4.63
CA ASP A 190 7.39 1.33 5.37
C ASP A 190 6.17 1.48 6.33
N VAL A 191 5.13 2.18 5.90
CA VAL A 191 3.82 2.34 6.56
C VAL A 191 2.70 2.26 5.53
N ASN A 192 1.63 1.55 5.84
CA ASN A 192 0.48 1.40 4.95
C ASN A 192 -0.80 1.12 5.78
N PRO A 193 -1.95 1.75 5.48
CA PRO A 193 -2.14 2.84 4.53
C PRO A 193 -1.63 4.20 5.05
N TYR A 194 -1.44 5.17 4.15
CA TYR A 194 -0.88 6.47 4.50
C TYR A 194 -1.35 7.62 3.59
N GLY A 195 -1.19 8.86 4.06
CA GLY A 195 -1.41 10.08 3.28
C GLY A 195 -0.13 10.90 3.14
N ALA A 196 0.19 11.37 1.94
CA ALA A 196 1.39 12.17 1.66
C ALA A 196 1.23 13.09 0.44
N PHE A 197 2.03 14.16 0.39
CA PHE A 197 2.24 14.92 -0.83
C PHE A 197 3.23 14.20 -1.75
N VAL A 198 3.02 14.39 -3.05
CA VAL A 198 3.83 13.85 -4.15
C VAL A 198 4.13 14.99 -5.11
N THR A 199 5.33 15.01 -5.68
CA THR A 199 5.67 15.92 -6.78
C THR A 199 6.20 15.12 -7.96
N THR A 200 6.11 15.68 -9.16
CA THR A 200 6.69 15.03 -10.35
C THR A 200 7.71 15.91 -11.06
N ASP A 201 8.69 15.28 -11.72
CA ASP A 201 9.66 16.01 -12.54
C ASP A 201 9.01 16.65 -13.79
N GLY A 202 9.77 17.54 -14.43
CA GLY A 202 9.36 18.21 -15.68
C GLY A 202 9.75 17.48 -16.97
N GLU A 203 10.36 16.29 -16.90
CA GLU A 203 10.85 15.57 -18.09
C GLU A 203 9.92 14.43 -18.49
N LYS A 204 9.59 13.54 -17.55
CA LYS A 204 8.76 12.35 -17.74
C LYS A 204 7.60 12.25 -16.76
N GLY A 205 7.55 13.14 -15.77
CA GLY A 205 6.58 13.07 -14.68
C GLY A 205 6.91 11.97 -13.67
N TRP A 206 8.19 11.63 -13.44
CA TRP A 206 8.56 10.68 -12.38
C TRP A 206 8.08 11.17 -11.02
N ALA A 207 7.29 10.36 -10.32
CA ALA A 207 6.67 10.72 -9.05
C ALA A 207 7.61 10.47 -7.87
N THR A 208 7.77 11.50 -7.03
CA THR A 208 8.56 11.49 -5.79
C THR A 208 7.66 11.87 -4.61
N ILE A 209 7.56 10.97 -3.64
CA ILE A 209 6.81 11.17 -2.39
C ILE A 209 7.62 12.09 -1.47
N ASP A 210 7.00 13.13 -0.89
CA ASP A 210 7.63 13.92 0.17
C ASP A 210 7.51 13.16 1.49
N GLU A 211 8.53 12.36 1.80
CA GLU A 211 8.64 11.54 3.02
C GLU A 211 8.33 12.31 4.32
N LYS A 212 8.62 13.62 4.37
CA LYS A 212 8.36 14.46 5.55
C LYS A 212 6.88 14.71 5.81
N THR A 213 6.05 14.46 4.80
CA THR A 213 4.60 14.65 4.83
C THR A 213 3.85 13.34 5.09
N VAL A 214 4.52 12.19 5.08
CA VAL A 214 3.91 10.87 5.27
C VAL A 214 3.26 10.79 6.66
N GLN A 215 1.95 10.52 6.68
CA GLN A 215 1.20 10.21 7.89
C GLN A 215 0.40 8.93 7.69
N ALA A 216 0.78 7.87 8.40
CA ALA A 216 0.05 6.61 8.45
C ALA A 216 -1.33 6.80 9.10
N PHE A 217 -2.29 5.95 8.74
CA PHE A 217 -3.56 5.77 9.46
C PHE A 217 -3.85 4.30 9.74
N ASP A 218 -4.72 4.04 10.71
CA ASP A 218 -5.14 2.67 11.03
C ASP A 218 -5.97 2.09 9.87
N GLY A 219 -5.40 1.13 9.16
CA GLY A 219 -6.02 0.52 7.97
C GLY A 219 -7.41 -0.07 8.24
N PRO A 220 -7.56 -0.99 9.21
CA PRO A 220 -8.85 -1.55 9.60
C PRO A 220 -9.93 -0.51 9.91
N SER A 221 -9.60 0.60 10.57
CA SER A 221 -10.60 1.63 10.89
C SER A 221 -10.84 2.64 9.75
N ASN A 222 -9.94 2.81 8.78
CA ASN A 222 -10.07 3.81 7.72
C ASN A 222 -10.41 3.23 6.34
N ILE A 223 -10.21 1.92 6.16
CA ILE A 223 -10.61 1.13 4.99
C ILE A 223 -11.75 0.19 5.43
N ASP A 224 -12.78 0.81 6.00
CA ASP A 224 -13.97 0.19 6.60
C ASP A 224 -15.23 0.33 5.72
N GLY A 225 -15.07 0.83 4.49
CA GLY A 225 -16.13 1.12 3.53
C GLY A 225 -16.88 2.43 3.78
N ASN A 226 -16.51 3.21 4.80
CA ASN A 226 -17.21 4.44 5.18
C ASN A 226 -16.61 5.68 4.49
N PHE A 227 -17.46 6.67 4.24
CA PHE A 227 -17.02 8.00 3.79
C PHE A 227 -16.48 8.82 4.95
N ARG A 228 -15.27 9.36 4.78
CA ARG A 228 -14.54 10.18 5.76
C ARG A 228 -14.31 11.59 5.21
N PRO A 229 -14.63 12.66 5.95
CA PRO A 229 -14.47 14.03 5.46
C PRO A 229 -13.09 14.30 4.90
N PHE A 230 -13.05 14.90 3.71
CA PHE A 230 -11.82 15.26 3.00
C PHE A 230 -11.95 16.63 2.38
N LYS A 231 -10.91 17.45 2.51
CA LYS A 231 -10.92 18.83 2.05
C LYS A 231 -9.55 19.23 1.53
N ILE A 232 -9.56 19.89 0.38
CA ILE A 232 -8.41 20.61 -0.16
C ILE A 232 -8.73 22.10 -0.07
N SER A 233 -7.80 22.91 0.43
CA SER A 233 -7.92 24.37 0.39
C SER A 233 -6.57 25.02 0.12
N TYR A 234 -6.56 26.01 -0.76
CA TYR A 234 -5.37 26.75 -1.16
C TYR A 234 -5.56 28.24 -0.89
N ASP A 235 -4.54 28.89 -0.36
CA ASP A 235 -4.50 30.35 -0.17
C ASP A 235 -3.57 30.99 -1.21
N GLY A 236 -4.15 31.71 -2.18
CA GLY A 236 -3.41 32.36 -3.27
C GLY A 236 -2.46 33.48 -2.82
N LYS A 237 -2.60 34.00 -1.59
CA LYS A 237 -1.68 35.02 -1.04
C LYS A 237 -0.44 34.41 -0.41
N THR A 238 -0.56 33.23 0.19
CA THR A 238 0.55 32.52 0.86
C THR A 238 1.12 31.37 0.04
N ARG A 239 0.45 31.02 -1.07
CA ARG A 239 0.70 29.84 -1.92
C ARG A 239 0.66 28.52 -1.15
N GLN A 240 -0.03 28.48 0.00
CA GLN A 240 -0.14 27.29 0.83
C GLN A 240 -1.34 26.45 0.38
N LEU A 241 -1.06 25.23 -0.09
CA LEU A 241 -2.01 24.15 -0.30
C LEU A 241 -2.14 23.33 0.98
N THR A 242 -3.37 23.16 1.47
CA THR A 242 -3.67 22.47 2.73
C THR A 242 -4.66 21.34 2.47
N ILE A 243 -4.31 20.14 2.92
CA ILE A 243 -5.15 18.94 2.90
C ILE A 243 -5.63 18.65 4.33
N GLN A 244 -6.89 18.28 4.47
CA GLN A 244 -7.47 17.74 5.70
C GLN A 244 -8.17 16.41 5.38
N TYR A 245 -7.90 15.39 6.19
CA TYR A 245 -8.60 14.09 6.15
C TYR A 245 -9.01 13.70 7.57
N ASP A 246 -10.30 13.52 7.79
CA ASP A 246 -10.86 13.14 9.09
C ASP A 246 -10.80 11.61 9.25
N ALA A 247 -9.59 11.12 9.51
CA ALA A 247 -9.31 9.71 9.78
C ALA A 247 -10.02 9.22 11.05
N ALA A 248 -10.21 7.90 11.19
CA ALA A 248 -10.93 7.27 12.29
C ALA A 248 -10.37 7.62 13.68
N GLU A 249 -9.04 7.70 13.78
CA GLU A 249 -8.30 8.07 14.98
C GLU A 249 -8.18 9.58 15.21
N GLY A 250 -8.63 10.42 14.25
CA GLY A 250 -8.64 11.87 14.35
C GLY A 250 -8.24 12.60 13.06
N ALA A 251 -8.59 13.88 12.99
CA ALA A 251 -8.29 14.72 11.82
C ALA A 251 -6.78 14.91 11.59
N LYS A 252 -6.31 14.50 10.41
CA LYS A 252 -4.94 14.71 9.91
C LYS A 252 -4.90 15.91 8.98
N TYR A 253 -3.75 16.60 8.98
CA TYR A 253 -3.53 17.81 8.21
C TYR A 253 -2.16 17.78 7.55
N TRP A 254 -2.10 18.26 6.31
CA TRP A 254 -0.86 18.42 5.56
C TRP A 254 -0.83 19.81 4.93
N THR A 255 0.34 20.43 4.83
CA THR A 255 0.55 21.70 4.13
C THR A 255 1.73 21.60 3.16
N TYR A 256 1.56 22.16 1.97
CA TYR A 256 2.61 22.26 0.95
C TYR A 256 2.63 23.69 0.40
N SER A 257 3.81 24.30 0.29
CA SER A 257 3.97 25.63 -0.30
C SER A 257 4.26 25.48 -1.80
N ILE A 258 3.27 25.81 -2.64
CA ILE A 258 3.42 25.75 -4.10
C ILE A 258 4.49 26.78 -4.54
N PRO A 259 5.60 26.36 -5.17
CA PRO A 259 6.66 27.27 -5.58
C PRO A 259 6.16 28.38 -6.50
N GLU A 260 6.83 29.53 -6.50
CA GLU A 260 6.62 30.55 -7.54
C GLU A 260 7.25 30.08 -8.87
N GLY A 261 6.56 30.35 -9.98
CA GLY A 261 7.00 29.97 -11.33
C GLY A 261 5.87 30.15 -12.35
N GLU A 262 6.20 30.33 -13.63
CA GLU A 262 5.20 30.49 -14.70
C GLU A 262 4.34 29.24 -14.87
N GLN A 263 4.94 28.05 -14.73
CA GLN A 263 4.23 26.77 -14.73
C GLN A 263 3.30 26.56 -13.51
N TYR A 264 3.36 27.46 -12.52
CA TYR A 264 2.54 27.43 -11.30
C TYR A 264 1.69 28.70 -11.14
N GLN A 265 1.35 29.39 -12.24
CA GLN A 265 0.33 30.45 -12.26
C GLN A 265 -1.09 29.89 -12.35
N GLN A 266 -1.25 28.73 -13.00
CA GLN A 266 -2.51 28.04 -13.15
C GLN A 266 -2.30 26.53 -13.15
N MET A 267 -3.32 25.76 -12.77
CA MET A 267 -3.27 24.29 -12.83
C MET A 267 -4.58 23.68 -13.33
N ALA A 268 -4.47 22.63 -14.14
CA ALA A 268 -5.51 21.61 -14.28
C ALA A 268 -5.61 20.76 -13.01
N MET A 269 -6.74 20.09 -12.80
CA MET A 269 -6.98 19.23 -11.65
C MET A 269 -7.57 17.89 -12.09
N ALA A 270 -7.03 16.79 -11.56
CA ALA A 270 -7.56 15.44 -11.72
C ALA A 270 -7.66 14.73 -10.35
N VAL A 271 -8.67 13.87 -10.20
CA VAL A 271 -8.79 12.94 -9.06
C VAL A 271 -9.02 11.55 -9.62
N SER A 272 -8.18 10.60 -9.20
CA SER A 272 -8.02 9.31 -9.86
C SER A 272 -7.89 8.18 -8.84
N ALA A 273 -8.37 7.01 -9.22
CA ALA A 273 -8.08 5.76 -8.50
C ALA A 273 -7.96 4.59 -9.49
N SER A 274 -7.22 3.57 -9.10
CA SER A 274 -7.08 2.33 -9.86
C SER A 274 -7.07 1.10 -8.97
N THR A 275 -7.19 -0.06 -9.61
CA THR A 275 -6.96 -1.37 -9.01
C THR A 275 -6.14 -2.22 -9.97
N GLY A 276 -5.45 -3.22 -9.43
CA GLY A 276 -4.68 -4.21 -10.19
C GLY A 276 -5.07 -5.63 -9.81
N GLY A 277 -4.09 -6.40 -9.31
CA GLY A 277 -4.33 -7.70 -8.66
C GLY A 277 -5.05 -7.55 -7.32
N SER A 278 -4.62 -6.56 -6.53
CA SER A 278 -5.29 -6.03 -5.34
C SER A 278 -6.30 -4.94 -5.75
N LYS A 279 -7.29 -4.63 -4.90
CA LYS A 279 -8.44 -3.79 -5.24
C LYS A 279 -9.21 -3.26 -4.04
N ASN A 280 -9.86 -2.12 -4.22
CA ASN A 280 -10.89 -1.60 -3.33
C ASN A 280 -12.00 -0.89 -4.12
N LYS A 281 -13.18 -0.70 -3.51
CA LYS A 281 -14.21 0.20 -4.04
C LYS A 281 -13.85 1.62 -3.61
N GLN A 282 -13.32 2.41 -4.53
CA GLN A 282 -12.74 3.73 -4.22
C GLN A 282 -13.67 4.83 -4.71
N GLN A 283 -14.04 5.74 -3.81
CA GLN A 283 -15.07 6.74 -4.11
C GLN A 283 -14.74 8.10 -3.53
N TYR A 284 -15.14 9.14 -4.26
CA TYR A 284 -15.13 10.52 -3.80
C TYR A 284 -16.57 11.03 -3.76
N LYS A 285 -17.06 11.36 -2.56
CA LYS A 285 -18.32 12.09 -2.38
C LYS A 285 -18.01 13.58 -2.51
N PHE A 286 -18.52 14.20 -3.56
CA PHE A 286 -18.41 15.62 -3.84
C PHE A 286 -19.54 16.40 -3.14
N ASP A 287 -19.16 17.43 -2.38
CA ASP A 287 -20.10 18.39 -1.81
C ASP A 287 -20.01 19.73 -2.57
N SER A 288 -18.81 20.34 -2.65
CA SER A 288 -18.63 21.62 -3.36
C SER A 288 -17.20 21.85 -3.83
N PHE A 289 -17.05 22.65 -4.89
CA PHE A 289 -15.76 23.22 -5.29
C PHE A 289 -15.87 24.71 -5.59
N LYS A 290 -15.07 25.53 -4.89
CA LYS A 290 -15.00 26.98 -5.04
C LYS A 290 -13.62 27.39 -5.54
N TYR A 291 -13.54 28.07 -6.68
CA TYR A 291 -12.29 28.50 -7.31
C TYR A 291 -12.51 29.69 -8.26
N GLU A 292 -11.44 30.32 -8.71
CA GLU A 292 -11.48 31.25 -9.84
C GLU A 292 -10.79 30.59 -11.05
N ALA A 293 -11.40 30.71 -12.22
CA ALA A 293 -10.82 30.17 -13.45
C ALA A 293 -9.74 31.13 -13.99
N TRP A 294 -8.65 30.56 -14.49
CA TRP A 294 -7.57 31.31 -15.10
C TRP A 294 -8.05 32.10 -16.32
N SER A 295 -7.86 33.43 -16.26
CA SER A 295 -8.32 34.39 -17.27
C SER A 295 -7.26 34.77 -18.32
N GLY A 296 -6.13 34.05 -18.34
CA GLY A 296 -5.09 34.20 -19.37
C GLY A 296 -5.39 33.46 -20.67
N ILE A 297 -4.40 33.42 -21.56
CA ILE A 297 -4.47 32.70 -22.84
C ILE A 297 -3.70 31.38 -22.70
N THR A 298 -4.38 30.25 -22.88
CA THR A 298 -3.75 28.93 -23.00
C THR A 298 -3.37 28.69 -24.46
N VAL A 299 -2.20 28.13 -24.77
CA VAL A 299 -1.81 27.77 -26.14
C VAL A 299 -1.59 26.26 -26.23
N ARG A 300 -2.38 25.59 -27.07
CA ARG A 300 -2.32 24.15 -27.31
C ARG A 300 -1.86 23.86 -28.74
N HIS A 301 -0.99 22.86 -28.90
CA HIS A 301 -0.60 22.31 -30.20
C HIS A 301 -1.09 20.86 -30.24
N VAL A 302 -2.11 20.58 -31.06
CA VAL A 302 -2.94 19.36 -30.96
C VAL A 302 -3.07 18.64 -32.29
N ARG A 303 -3.40 17.34 -32.26
CA ARG A 303 -4.07 16.67 -33.38
C ARG A 303 -5.59 16.67 -33.14
N GLU A 304 -6.35 16.73 -34.23
CA GLU A 304 -7.81 16.54 -34.21
C GLU A 304 -8.11 15.09 -34.56
N ASP A 305 -8.86 14.39 -33.71
CA ASP A 305 -9.36 13.06 -34.03
C ASP A 305 -10.58 13.13 -34.97
N ALA A 306 -11.03 11.95 -35.43
CA ALA A 306 -12.10 11.87 -36.41
C ALA A 306 -13.51 12.01 -35.80
N ASP A 307 -13.64 12.22 -34.49
CA ASP A 307 -14.87 12.69 -33.83
C ASP A 307 -14.82 14.20 -33.49
N GLY A 308 -13.65 14.83 -33.68
CA GLY A 308 -13.41 16.26 -33.54
C GLY A 308 -12.80 16.68 -32.20
N ASN A 309 -12.31 15.74 -31.38
CA ASN A 309 -11.64 16.07 -30.13
C ASN A 309 -10.15 16.39 -30.35
N TYR A 310 -9.56 17.15 -29.42
CA TYR A 310 -8.19 17.64 -29.52
C TYR A 310 -7.26 16.98 -28.51
N HIS A 311 -6.20 16.34 -29.02
CA HIS A 311 -5.17 15.66 -28.24
C HIS A 311 -3.85 16.42 -28.38
N ASP A 312 -3.25 16.88 -27.27
CA ASP A 312 -1.98 17.61 -27.32
C ASP A 312 -0.82 16.74 -27.85
N ILE A 313 0.07 17.38 -28.61
CA ILE A 313 1.27 16.79 -29.20
C ILE A 313 2.55 17.62 -28.92
N ALA A 314 2.44 18.63 -28.06
CA ALA A 314 3.53 19.37 -27.44
C ALA A 314 3.03 20.05 -26.15
N ASP A 315 3.97 20.52 -25.32
CA ASP A 315 3.66 21.16 -24.03
C ASP A 315 2.72 22.37 -24.19
N VAL A 316 1.75 22.46 -23.28
CA VAL A 316 0.75 23.53 -23.26
C VAL A 316 1.35 24.80 -22.66
N GLU A 317 1.33 25.89 -23.43
CA GLU A 317 1.85 27.18 -22.96
C GLU A 317 0.73 28.01 -22.31
N SER A 318 1.13 29.01 -21.52
CA SER A 318 0.22 30.00 -20.93
C SER A 318 0.81 31.39 -21.08
N LEU A 319 0.02 32.32 -21.61
CA LEU A 319 0.35 33.74 -21.66
C LEU A 319 -0.57 34.51 -20.70
N SER A 320 -0.01 35.51 -20.04
CA SER A 320 -0.78 36.47 -19.25
C SER A 320 -0.31 37.90 -19.47
N GLY A 321 -1.21 38.84 -19.27
CA GLY A 321 -0.94 40.27 -19.35
C GLY A 321 -2.00 41.09 -18.61
N PRO A 322 -1.84 42.43 -18.60
CA PRO A 322 -2.90 43.35 -18.19
C PRO A 322 -4.09 43.31 -19.15
N ASP A 323 -5.29 43.58 -18.63
CA ASP A 323 -6.51 43.72 -19.42
C ASP A 323 -6.36 44.81 -20.49
N GLY A 324 -6.66 44.48 -21.76
CA GLY A 324 -6.48 45.33 -22.94
C GLY A 324 -5.08 45.32 -23.58
N GLU A 325 -4.08 44.66 -23.02
CA GLU A 325 -2.75 44.55 -23.66
C GLU A 325 -2.73 43.43 -24.73
N PRO A 326 -1.95 43.57 -25.82
CA PRO A 326 -1.95 42.60 -26.90
C PRO A 326 -1.15 41.32 -26.57
N TYR A 327 -1.62 40.18 -27.05
CA TYR A 327 -0.89 38.91 -27.07
C TYR A 327 -0.60 38.44 -28.50
N THR A 328 0.41 37.58 -28.65
CA THR A 328 0.76 36.92 -29.92
C THR A 328 1.31 35.53 -29.61
N THR A 329 0.92 34.56 -30.43
CA THR A 329 1.28 33.14 -30.32
C THR A 329 1.81 32.63 -31.67
N ALA A 330 2.45 31.46 -31.68
CA ALA A 330 2.98 30.85 -32.90
C ALA A 330 2.79 29.33 -32.94
N GLN A 331 2.70 28.79 -34.17
CA GLN A 331 2.81 27.36 -34.43
C GLN A 331 4.23 26.86 -34.15
N LYS A 332 4.36 25.67 -33.55
CA LYS A 332 5.63 24.93 -33.42
C LYS A 332 5.91 24.09 -34.67
N THR A 333 7.18 23.78 -34.90
CA THR A 333 7.58 22.64 -35.77
C THR A 333 7.62 21.39 -34.90
N ILE A 334 6.80 20.40 -35.22
CA ILE A 334 6.65 19.16 -34.44
C ILE A 334 7.00 17.98 -35.34
N SER A 335 7.86 17.07 -34.87
CA SER A 335 8.34 15.96 -35.70
C SER A 335 7.21 14.99 -36.05
N GLY A 336 7.03 14.70 -37.35
CA GLY A 336 5.96 13.81 -37.84
C GLY A 336 4.60 14.47 -38.01
N TYR A 337 4.48 15.78 -37.78
CA TYR A 337 3.22 16.53 -37.84
C TYR A 337 3.38 17.82 -38.66
N LYS A 338 2.37 18.13 -39.49
CA LYS A 338 2.23 19.40 -40.21
C LYS A 338 1.06 20.21 -39.66
N PHE A 339 1.25 21.52 -39.50
CA PHE A 339 0.15 22.40 -39.14
C PHE A 339 -0.92 22.41 -40.24
N LYS A 340 -2.18 22.23 -39.84
CA LYS A 340 -3.35 22.12 -40.72
C LYS A 340 -4.24 23.36 -40.66
N LYS A 341 -4.65 23.77 -39.45
CA LYS A 341 -5.63 24.86 -39.22
C LYS A 341 -5.61 25.31 -37.75
N MET A 342 -6.27 26.43 -37.45
CA MET A 342 -6.68 26.72 -36.07
C MET A 342 -7.85 25.81 -35.66
N GLY A 343 -7.95 25.50 -34.36
CA GLY A 343 -9.00 24.68 -33.80
C GLY A 343 -10.38 25.34 -33.83
N LYS A 344 -11.42 24.51 -33.75
CA LYS A 344 -12.79 24.97 -33.50
C LYS A 344 -12.85 25.62 -32.12
N ASP A 345 -13.56 26.73 -32.03
CA ASP A 345 -13.70 27.55 -30.81
C ASP A 345 -12.36 28.09 -30.24
N SER A 346 -11.28 28.04 -31.05
CA SER A 346 -9.99 28.67 -30.78
C SER A 346 -10.08 30.20 -30.78
N LEU A 347 -9.41 30.81 -29.82
CA LEU A 347 -9.01 32.22 -29.92
C LEU A 347 -8.05 32.43 -31.11
N PRO A 348 -8.00 33.64 -31.70
CA PRO A 348 -7.06 33.97 -32.77
C PRO A 348 -5.62 33.94 -32.26
N ALA A 349 -4.65 33.71 -33.17
CA ALA A 349 -3.22 33.68 -32.82
C ALA A 349 -2.69 35.01 -32.25
N THR A 350 -3.41 36.11 -32.48
CA THR A 350 -3.15 37.46 -31.95
C THR A 350 -4.45 38.08 -31.47
N GLY A 351 -4.45 38.71 -30.30
CA GLY A 351 -5.61 39.39 -29.74
C GLY A 351 -5.20 40.28 -28.57
N GLU A 352 -6.15 40.64 -27.71
CA GLU A 352 -5.91 41.38 -26.45
C GLU A 352 -6.28 40.49 -25.26
N PHE A 353 -5.57 40.64 -24.15
CA PHE A 353 -5.91 39.97 -22.89
C PHE A 353 -7.20 40.57 -22.30
N GLY A 354 -8.10 39.74 -21.76
CA GLY A 354 -9.26 40.20 -21.03
C GLY A 354 -10.40 39.19 -20.92
N GLY A 355 -11.40 39.53 -20.11
CA GLY A 355 -12.59 38.69 -19.88
C GLY A 355 -12.27 37.36 -19.18
N LYS A 356 -12.91 36.27 -19.63
CA LYS A 356 -12.75 34.92 -19.05
C LYS A 356 -11.49 34.17 -19.52
N GLY A 357 -10.58 34.82 -20.26
CA GLY A 357 -9.48 34.13 -20.93
C GLY A 357 -9.97 33.20 -22.05
N GLY A 358 -9.12 32.24 -22.43
CA GLY A 358 -9.47 31.19 -23.38
C GLY A 358 -8.24 30.49 -23.99
N THR A 359 -8.47 29.75 -25.07
CA THR A 359 -7.44 28.86 -25.65
C THR A 359 -7.18 29.15 -27.12
N VAL A 360 -5.92 29.36 -27.49
CA VAL A 360 -5.44 29.31 -28.87
C VAL A 360 -5.05 27.87 -29.19
N ILE A 361 -5.65 27.27 -30.22
CA ILE A 361 -5.50 25.87 -30.58
C ILE A 361 -4.90 25.77 -31.98
N TYR A 362 -3.66 25.31 -32.09
CA TYR A 362 -3.02 24.97 -33.36
C TYR A 362 -3.25 23.49 -33.67
N VAL A 363 -4.04 23.19 -34.70
CA VAL A 363 -4.34 21.81 -35.11
C VAL A 363 -3.36 21.35 -36.18
N TYR A 364 -2.82 20.15 -35.98
CA TYR A 364 -1.89 19.46 -36.86
C TYR A 364 -2.52 18.20 -37.45
N GLU A 365 -2.01 17.79 -38.61
CA GLU A 365 -2.21 16.46 -39.21
C GLU A 365 -0.87 15.73 -39.26
N SER A 366 -0.89 14.39 -39.21
CA SER A 366 0.32 13.59 -39.33
C SER A 366 0.88 13.64 -40.76
N ASP A 367 2.21 13.52 -40.87
CA ASP A 367 2.84 13.13 -42.12
C ASP A 367 2.34 11.74 -42.53
N GLU A 368 1.93 11.54 -43.80
CA GLU A 368 1.45 10.24 -44.34
C GLU A 368 2.58 9.17 -44.35
N GLN A 369 2.97 8.69 -43.18
CA GLN A 369 3.90 7.60 -42.95
C GLN A 369 3.13 6.38 -42.44
N ASP A 370 3.47 5.21 -43.00
CA ASP A 370 2.91 3.93 -42.57
C ASP A 370 3.39 3.59 -41.15
N SER A 371 2.46 3.14 -40.32
CA SER A 371 2.69 2.66 -38.95
C SER A 371 3.04 1.17 -38.89
N GLY A 372 2.59 0.37 -39.87
CA GLY A 372 2.56 -1.10 -39.80
C GLY A 372 1.32 -1.70 -39.11
N GLY A 373 0.40 -0.89 -38.61
CA GLY A 373 -0.92 -1.30 -38.11
C GLY A 373 -0.93 -1.95 -36.72
N VAL A 374 -2.10 -2.51 -36.36
CA VAL A 374 -2.33 -3.25 -35.12
C VAL A 374 -2.91 -4.63 -35.42
N GLU A 375 -2.27 -5.66 -34.88
CA GLU A 375 -2.74 -7.04 -34.89
C GLU A 375 -3.66 -7.32 -33.70
N VAL A 376 -4.70 -8.13 -33.88
CA VAL A 376 -5.67 -8.49 -32.86
C VAL A 376 -5.67 -10.00 -32.66
N ILE A 377 -5.43 -10.45 -31.42
CA ILE A 377 -5.34 -11.88 -31.08
C ILE A 377 -6.37 -12.22 -30.01
N HIS A 378 -7.30 -13.12 -30.31
CA HIS A 378 -8.15 -13.76 -29.32
C HIS A 378 -7.51 -15.08 -28.92
N LYS A 379 -7.22 -15.28 -27.62
CA LYS A 379 -6.63 -16.53 -27.12
C LYS A 379 -7.15 -16.92 -25.75
N THR A 380 -7.05 -18.19 -25.39
CA THR A 380 -7.38 -18.63 -24.03
C THR A 380 -6.31 -18.21 -23.02
N ASP A 381 -6.63 -18.23 -21.73
CA ASP A 381 -5.69 -18.04 -20.63
C ASP A 381 -4.62 -19.14 -20.54
N LYS A 382 -4.87 -20.29 -21.18
CA LYS A 382 -3.91 -21.37 -21.47
C LYS A 382 -3.07 -21.13 -22.75
N GLY A 383 -3.24 -19.99 -23.42
CA GLY A 383 -2.46 -19.56 -24.58
C GLY A 383 -2.93 -20.10 -25.95
N VAL A 384 -4.05 -20.81 -26.02
CA VAL A 384 -4.59 -21.34 -27.29
C VAL A 384 -5.24 -20.20 -28.09
N VAL A 385 -4.71 -19.89 -29.27
CA VAL A 385 -5.30 -18.85 -30.15
C VAL A 385 -6.64 -19.35 -30.70
N LEU A 386 -7.70 -18.57 -30.45
CA LEU A 386 -9.06 -18.77 -30.93
C LEU A 386 -9.29 -18.07 -32.29
N LYS A 387 -8.70 -16.89 -32.48
CA LYS A 387 -8.78 -16.08 -33.71
C LYS A 387 -7.65 -15.06 -33.76
N THR A 388 -7.17 -14.73 -34.96
CA THR A 388 -6.31 -13.56 -35.22
C THR A 388 -6.92 -12.74 -36.35
N GLU A 389 -6.86 -11.41 -36.24
CA GLU A 389 -7.32 -10.46 -37.27
C GLU A 389 -6.51 -9.14 -37.20
N GLU A 390 -6.72 -8.23 -38.15
CA GLU A 390 -6.20 -6.86 -38.05
C GLU A 390 -7.21 -5.97 -37.31
N ALA A 391 -6.73 -4.92 -36.66
CA ALA A 391 -7.60 -3.84 -36.19
C ALA A 391 -8.32 -3.18 -37.37
N THR A 392 -9.49 -2.60 -37.09
CA THR A 392 -10.20 -1.75 -38.05
C THR A 392 -9.70 -0.31 -37.90
N TYR A 393 -9.69 0.46 -39.00
CA TYR A 393 -9.20 1.85 -39.01
C TYR A 393 -10.29 2.74 -39.61
N LYS A 394 -10.56 3.92 -39.02
CA LYS A 394 -11.67 4.80 -39.43
C LYS A 394 -11.66 5.15 -40.92
N ASP A 395 -10.46 5.44 -41.44
CA ASP A 395 -10.22 5.76 -42.86
C ASP A 395 -9.68 4.56 -43.68
N GLY A 396 -9.64 3.36 -43.10
CA GLY A 396 -9.06 2.16 -43.72
C GLY A 396 -7.54 2.20 -43.95
N LYS A 397 -6.85 3.26 -43.50
CA LYS A 397 -5.39 3.47 -43.68
C LYS A 397 -4.62 3.25 -42.37
N GLN A 398 -3.50 2.53 -42.44
CA GLN A 398 -2.57 2.29 -41.34
C GLN A 398 -1.54 3.42 -41.14
N ILE A 399 -1.96 4.69 -41.18
CA ILE A 399 -1.05 5.85 -41.08
C ILE A 399 -0.81 6.22 -39.60
N ILE A 400 0.40 6.67 -39.27
CA ILE A 400 0.73 7.19 -37.94
C ILE A 400 -0.25 8.31 -37.56
N GLY A 401 -0.81 8.26 -36.35
CA GLY A 401 -1.82 9.18 -35.86
C GLY A 401 -3.26 8.82 -36.23
N ASN A 402 -3.50 7.82 -37.09
CA ASN A 402 -4.86 7.33 -37.34
C ASN A 402 -5.37 6.50 -36.16
N GLU A 403 -6.68 6.58 -35.91
CA GLU A 403 -7.35 5.76 -34.91
C GLU A 403 -7.57 4.32 -35.42
N TYR A 404 -7.34 3.35 -34.53
CA TYR A 404 -7.69 1.95 -34.72
C TYR A 404 -8.72 1.49 -33.67
N TYR A 405 -9.55 0.52 -34.04
CA TYR A 405 -10.52 -0.11 -33.17
C TYR A 405 -10.46 -1.64 -33.29
N THR A 406 -10.63 -2.33 -32.17
CA THR A 406 -10.71 -3.79 -32.11
C THR A 406 -11.96 -4.21 -31.36
N GLU A 407 -12.61 -5.28 -31.81
CA GLU A 407 -13.79 -5.82 -31.14
C GLU A 407 -13.42 -7.02 -30.28
N GLN A 408 -14.05 -7.15 -29.11
CA GLN A 408 -13.99 -8.37 -28.32
C GLN A 408 -14.80 -9.47 -29.03
N GLY A 409 -14.13 -10.53 -29.49
CA GLY A 409 -14.79 -11.72 -30.04
C GLY A 409 -15.70 -12.43 -29.03
N LYS A 410 -16.71 -13.12 -29.54
CA LYS A 410 -17.57 -14.06 -28.79
C LYS A 410 -17.27 -15.47 -29.26
N PHE A 411 -17.01 -16.38 -28.32
CA PHE A 411 -16.65 -17.76 -28.60
C PHE A 411 -17.51 -18.67 -27.72
N ASP A 412 -18.29 -19.56 -28.34
CA ASP A 412 -19.17 -20.48 -27.61
C ASP A 412 -18.34 -21.39 -26.69
N GLY A 413 -18.79 -21.53 -25.44
CA GLY A 413 -18.03 -22.24 -24.40
C GLY A 413 -16.92 -21.43 -23.74
N TYR A 414 -16.75 -20.13 -24.04
CA TYR A 414 -15.75 -19.29 -23.40
C TYR A 414 -16.32 -17.97 -22.85
N VAL A 415 -15.79 -17.54 -21.72
CA VAL A 415 -16.00 -16.19 -21.15
C VAL A 415 -14.75 -15.34 -21.33
N PHE A 416 -14.94 -14.05 -21.58
CA PHE A 416 -13.84 -13.08 -21.61
C PHE A 416 -13.29 -12.84 -20.20
N VAL A 417 -11.98 -12.65 -20.11
CA VAL A 417 -11.24 -12.45 -18.85
C VAL A 417 -10.61 -11.06 -18.78
N ARG A 418 -9.81 -10.67 -19.78
CA ARG A 418 -9.07 -9.40 -19.82
C ARG A 418 -8.51 -9.12 -21.22
N THR A 419 -8.06 -7.89 -21.48
CA THR A 419 -7.27 -7.54 -22.67
C THR A 419 -5.80 -7.28 -22.28
N GLU A 420 -4.89 -7.60 -23.18
CA GLU A 420 -3.44 -7.44 -23.04
C GLU A 420 -2.84 -6.76 -24.28
N GLY A 421 -1.69 -6.10 -24.11
CA GLY A 421 -1.01 -5.38 -25.19
C GLY A 421 -1.50 -3.94 -25.28
N LEU A 422 -1.70 -3.44 -26.49
CA LEU A 422 -2.34 -2.15 -26.74
C LEU A 422 -3.79 -2.14 -26.23
N ALA A 423 -4.35 -0.94 -26.03
CA ALA A 423 -5.76 -0.76 -25.68
C ALA A 423 -6.67 -1.19 -26.86
N PRO A 424 -7.93 -1.61 -26.61
CA PRO A 424 -8.89 -1.96 -27.68
C PRO A 424 -9.15 -0.87 -28.73
N THR A 425 -8.93 0.38 -28.35
CA THR A 425 -8.98 1.54 -29.24
C THR A 425 -7.79 2.43 -28.93
N GLY A 426 -7.28 3.14 -29.94
CA GLY A 426 -6.15 4.04 -29.75
C GLY A 426 -5.63 4.59 -31.07
N TYR A 427 -4.49 5.28 -31.01
CA TYR A 427 -3.85 5.88 -32.17
C TYR A 427 -2.62 5.08 -32.59
N LEU A 428 -2.41 4.99 -33.90
CA LEU A 428 -1.24 4.33 -34.47
C LEU A 428 0.02 5.15 -34.22
N GLU A 429 0.98 4.57 -33.51
CA GLU A 429 2.32 5.13 -33.38
C GLU A 429 3.26 4.55 -34.44
N LYS A 430 4.55 4.91 -34.37
CA LYS A 430 5.54 4.40 -35.32
C LYS A 430 5.95 2.96 -34.95
N GLY A 431 5.31 1.98 -35.57
CA GLY A 431 5.63 0.56 -35.43
C GLY A 431 4.37 -0.28 -35.24
N ARG A 432 4.43 -1.53 -35.69
CA ARG A 432 3.30 -2.47 -35.60
C ARG A 432 3.07 -2.91 -34.16
N GLY A 433 1.83 -2.78 -33.69
CA GLY A 433 1.41 -3.17 -32.33
C GLY A 433 0.47 -4.37 -32.31
N THR A 434 0.08 -4.79 -31.10
CA THR A 434 -0.83 -5.93 -30.89
C THR A 434 -1.81 -5.67 -29.75
N VAL A 435 -3.11 -5.92 -29.97
CA VAL A 435 -4.16 -6.07 -28.95
C VAL A 435 -4.46 -7.55 -28.78
N THR A 436 -4.63 -8.04 -27.54
CA THR A 436 -4.89 -9.45 -27.27
C THR A 436 -6.03 -9.63 -26.27
N TYR A 437 -7.15 -10.22 -26.68
CA TYR A 437 -8.25 -10.57 -25.79
C TYR A 437 -8.05 -11.98 -25.21
N ILE A 438 -8.15 -12.12 -23.89
CA ILE A 438 -7.97 -13.37 -23.15
C ILE A 438 -9.33 -13.95 -22.74
N TYR A 439 -9.49 -15.25 -22.94
CA TYR A 439 -10.72 -16.00 -22.65
C TYR A 439 -10.47 -17.21 -21.74
N ARG A 440 -11.49 -17.69 -21.03
CA ARG A 440 -11.46 -18.92 -20.23
C ARG A 440 -12.63 -19.82 -20.62
N ASP A 441 -12.42 -21.13 -20.65
CA ASP A 441 -13.50 -22.09 -20.91
C ASP A 441 -14.52 -22.03 -19.76
N VAL A 442 -15.82 -21.99 -20.07
CA VAL A 442 -16.88 -21.92 -19.03
C VAL A 442 -16.95 -23.17 -18.16
N ASN A 443 -16.34 -24.26 -18.60
CA ASN A 443 -16.25 -25.53 -17.87
C ASN A 443 -14.95 -25.65 -17.06
N ASP A 444 -13.99 -24.72 -17.21
CA ASP A 444 -12.82 -24.67 -16.33
C ASP A 444 -13.25 -24.24 -14.92
N PRO A 445 -12.84 -24.97 -13.86
CA PRO A 445 -13.28 -24.67 -12.51
C PRO A 445 -12.73 -23.30 -12.06
N VAL A 446 -13.63 -22.42 -11.64
CA VAL A 446 -13.29 -21.07 -11.17
C VAL A 446 -12.52 -21.18 -9.85
N PRO A 447 -11.26 -20.69 -9.74
CA PRO A 447 -10.55 -20.68 -8.48
C PRO A 447 -11.29 -19.88 -7.42
N ALA A 448 -11.40 -20.42 -6.21
CA ALA A 448 -11.92 -19.72 -5.04
C ALA A 448 -10.77 -19.09 -4.24
N LEU A 449 -11.08 -17.98 -3.57
CA LEU A 449 -10.21 -17.48 -2.51
C LEU A 449 -10.27 -18.43 -1.30
N PRO A 450 -9.18 -18.58 -0.54
CA PRO A 450 -9.15 -19.49 0.60
C PRO A 450 -10.11 -19.04 1.71
N VAL A 451 -10.45 -19.98 2.58
CA VAL A 451 -11.08 -19.69 3.87
C VAL A 451 -10.01 -19.80 4.96
N THR A 452 -9.84 -18.75 5.75
CA THR A 452 -8.98 -18.75 6.94
C THR A 452 -9.74 -19.28 8.15
N VAL A 453 -9.00 -19.75 9.15
CA VAL A 453 -9.48 -20.29 10.41
C VAL A 453 -8.75 -19.57 11.53
N ASN A 454 -9.50 -18.78 12.29
CA ASN A 454 -8.99 -17.92 13.34
C ASN A 454 -9.34 -18.51 14.69
N HIS A 455 -8.36 -18.63 15.59
CA HIS A 455 -8.54 -19.08 16.96
C HIS A 455 -8.28 -17.90 17.89
N VAL A 456 -9.32 -17.43 18.59
CA VAL A 456 -9.32 -16.12 19.25
C VAL A 456 -9.68 -16.25 20.73
N ASN A 457 -8.93 -15.57 21.60
CA ASN A 457 -9.29 -15.38 23.00
C ASN A 457 -10.53 -14.48 23.08
N LYS A 458 -11.66 -15.06 23.49
CA LYS A 458 -12.98 -14.44 23.56
C LYS A 458 -13.05 -13.21 24.48
N LYS A 459 -12.16 -13.12 25.47
CA LYS A 459 -12.14 -12.01 26.45
C LYS A 459 -11.31 -10.82 25.97
N THR A 460 -10.21 -11.06 25.25
CA THR A 460 -9.27 -10.01 24.84
C THR A 460 -9.34 -9.67 23.35
N GLY A 461 -9.91 -10.54 22.52
CA GLY A 461 -9.83 -10.46 21.05
C GLY A 461 -8.48 -10.90 20.47
N GLU A 462 -7.57 -11.39 21.31
CA GLU A 462 -6.22 -11.81 20.90
C GLU A 462 -6.26 -13.07 20.03
N LEU A 463 -5.56 -13.03 18.89
CA LEU A 463 -5.41 -14.15 17.97
C LEU A 463 -4.38 -15.15 18.53
N LEU A 464 -4.85 -16.31 18.95
CA LEU A 464 -4.02 -17.43 19.44
C LEU A 464 -3.31 -18.16 18.28
N LYS A 465 -4.01 -18.29 17.14
CA LYS A 465 -3.51 -18.90 15.91
C LYS A 465 -4.41 -18.54 14.73
N GLU A 466 -3.81 -18.32 13.56
CA GLU A 466 -4.47 -18.36 12.26
C GLU A 466 -3.94 -19.55 11.45
N GLU A 467 -4.82 -20.24 10.73
CA GLU A 467 -4.44 -21.22 9.71
C GLU A 467 -5.43 -21.24 8.54
N MET A 468 -5.14 -22.02 7.50
CA MET A 468 -6.06 -22.19 6.37
C MET A 468 -7.00 -23.37 6.63
N ALA A 469 -8.26 -23.23 6.21
CA ALA A 469 -9.18 -24.35 6.15
C ALA A 469 -8.63 -25.43 5.19
N THR A 470 -9.05 -26.68 5.40
CA THR A 470 -8.67 -27.78 4.50
C THR A 470 -9.57 -27.79 3.27
N PHE A 471 -8.97 -27.95 2.08
CA PHE A 471 -9.66 -27.92 0.79
C PHE A 471 -9.60 -29.29 0.09
N PRO A 472 -10.40 -30.29 0.53
CA PRO A 472 -10.27 -31.69 0.07
C PRO A 472 -10.53 -31.91 -1.42
N GLU A 473 -11.21 -30.98 -2.10
CA GLU A 473 -11.45 -31.01 -3.56
C GLU A 473 -10.74 -29.86 -4.30
N GLY A 474 -9.75 -29.23 -3.66
CA GLY A 474 -9.05 -28.05 -4.17
C GLY A 474 -9.83 -26.74 -3.99
N MET A 475 -9.13 -25.62 -4.19
CA MET A 475 -9.68 -24.28 -3.98
C MET A 475 -10.46 -23.78 -5.20
N PHE A 476 -11.68 -24.29 -5.40
CA PHE A 476 -12.56 -23.88 -6.49
C PHE A 476 -13.96 -23.52 -5.99
N VAL A 477 -14.62 -22.57 -6.65
CA VAL A 477 -15.97 -22.12 -6.28
C VAL A 477 -16.95 -23.30 -6.38
N GLY A 478 -17.76 -23.51 -5.35
CA GLY A 478 -18.65 -24.66 -5.25
C GLY A 478 -18.02 -25.93 -4.66
N LYS A 479 -16.74 -25.90 -4.26
CA LYS A 479 -16.08 -27.04 -3.57
C LYS A 479 -16.11 -26.90 -2.05
N PRO A 480 -16.15 -28.00 -1.28
CA PRO A 480 -16.18 -27.93 0.18
C PRO A 480 -14.84 -27.46 0.77
N TYR A 481 -14.92 -26.73 1.87
CA TYR A 481 -13.81 -26.54 2.81
C TYR A 481 -14.21 -27.10 4.18
N LYS A 482 -13.21 -27.42 5.02
CA LYS A 482 -13.43 -27.85 6.40
C LYS A 482 -12.43 -27.24 7.37
N SER A 483 -12.92 -26.82 8.52
CA SER A 483 -12.13 -26.42 9.69
C SER A 483 -12.56 -27.20 10.94
N SER A 484 -11.74 -27.12 11.98
CA SER A 484 -12.00 -27.68 13.30
C SER A 484 -11.49 -26.72 14.36
N SER A 485 -12.10 -26.73 15.56
CA SER A 485 -11.48 -26.11 16.72
C SER A 485 -10.14 -26.82 17.01
N GLY A 486 -9.13 -26.04 17.39
CA GLY A 486 -7.86 -26.55 17.89
C GLY A 486 -7.87 -26.77 19.41
N ASN A 487 -6.80 -27.34 19.92
CA ASN A 487 -6.47 -27.39 21.34
C ASN A 487 -5.32 -26.41 21.63
N PHE A 488 -5.44 -25.59 22.67
CA PHE A 488 -4.49 -24.55 23.01
C PHE A 488 -4.17 -24.63 24.50
N ASP A 489 -2.88 -24.70 24.84
CA ASP A 489 -2.46 -24.82 26.23
C ASP A 489 -2.91 -23.60 27.05
N GLY A 490 -3.49 -23.85 28.22
CA GLY A 490 -4.13 -22.83 29.05
C GLY A 490 -5.43 -22.23 28.53
N PHE A 491 -6.09 -22.82 27.52
CA PHE A 491 -7.36 -22.31 26.98
C PHE A 491 -8.42 -23.42 26.75
N ASP A 492 -9.67 -23.14 27.13
CA ASP A 492 -10.81 -23.99 26.81
C ASP A 492 -11.57 -23.46 25.59
N TYR A 493 -11.97 -24.35 24.69
CA TYR A 493 -12.84 -24.02 23.56
C TYR A 493 -14.26 -23.72 24.04
N VAL A 494 -14.84 -22.61 23.55
CA VAL A 494 -16.19 -22.18 23.92
C VAL A 494 -17.19 -22.42 22.80
N ASP A 495 -17.03 -21.74 21.66
CA ASP A 495 -17.91 -21.86 20.50
C ASP A 495 -17.26 -21.19 19.26
N TYR A 496 -17.92 -21.20 18.11
CA TYR A 496 -17.52 -20.43 16.93
C TYR A 496 -18.44 -19.23 16.69
N ASP A 497 -17.98 -18.31 15.83
CA ASP A 497 -18.74 -17.15 15.38
C ASP A 497 -19.91 -17.56 14.47
N LYS A 498 -21.13 -17.36 14.94
CA LYS A 498 -22.37 -17.71 14.21
C LYS A 498 -22.78 -16.67 13.18
N ASP A 499 -22.23 -15.47 13.25
CA ASP A 499 -22.45 -14.41 12.26
C ASP A 499 -21.38 -14.46 11.15
N GLY A 500 -20.30 -15.24 11.35
CA GLY A 500 -19.24 -15.56 10.39
C GLY A 500 -19.53 -16.76 9.49
N LEU A 501 -18.47 -17.37 8.94
CA LEU A 501 -18.62 -18.61 8.15
C LEU A 501 -18.80 -19.84 9.03
N GLU A 502 -19.65 -20.78 8.59
CA GLU A 502 -19.79 -22.09 9.23
C GLU A 502 -18.49 -22.92 9.13
N PRO A 503 -18.10 -23.68 10.18
CA PRO A 503 -16.94 -24.57 10.18
C PRO A 503 -16.75 -25.53 9.00
N ASN A 504 -17.84 -25.93 8.33
CA ASN A 504 -17.80 -26.82 7.18
C ASN A 504 -18.75 -26.26 6.13
N GLY A 505 -18.20 -25.52 5.16
CA GLY A 505 -19.00 -24.82 4.16
C GLY A 505 -18.56 -25.11 2.73
N THR A 506 -19.14 -24.35 1.81
CA THR A 506 -18.79 -24.39 0.37
C THR A 506 -18.04 -23.12 0.00
N LEU A 507 -16.92 -23.27 -0.70
CA LEU A 507 -16.08 -22.17 -1.18
C LEU A 507 -16.86 -21.27 -2.15
N THR A 508 -16.73 -19.97 -1.94
CA THR A 508 -17.29 -18.94 -2.82
C THR A 508 -16.15 -18.19 -3.52
N ALA A 509 -16.47 -17.38 -4.54
CA ALA A 509 -15.49 -16.50 -5.17
C ALA A 509 -14.94 -15.41 -4.22
N LYS A 510 -15.52 -15.24 -3.03
CA LYS A 510 -15.16 -14.20 -2.05
C LYS A 510 -14.26 -14.70 -0.90
N GLY A 511 -14.08 -16.01 -0.73
CA GLY A 511 -13.38 -16.55 0.45
C GLY A 511 -14.13 -16.27 1.76
N GLY A 512 -13.38 -16.07 2.85
CA GLY A 512 -13.87 -15.60 4.16
C GLY A 512 -13.12 -16.24 5.33
N ALA A 513 -13.64 -16.10 6.55
CA ALA A 513 -13.02 -16.65 7.76
C ALA A 513 -14.02 -17.42 8.64
N VAL A 514 -13.58 -18.54 9.22
CA VAL A 514 -14.23 -19.21 10.36
C VAL A 514 -13.50 -18.79 11.63
N THR A 515 -14.19 -18.25 12.63
CA THR A 515 -13.58 -17.85 13.90
C THR A 515 -14.05 -18.77 15.04
N TYR A 516 -13.11 -19.40 15.73
CA TYR A 516 -13.32 -20.18 16.95
C TYR A 516 -12.89 -19.36 18.17
N TYR A 517 -13.73 -19.33 19.20
CA TYR A 517 -13.53 -18.60 20.43
C TYR A 517 -13.12 -19.50 21.59
N TYR A 518 -12.13 -19.03 22.36
CA TYR A 518 -11.53 -19.71 23.49
C TYR A 518 -11.54 -18.82 24.73
N GLU A 519 -11.63 -19.40 25.92
CA GLU A 519 -11.45 -18.67 27.18
C GLU A 519 -10.24 -19.22 27.95
N PRO A 520 -9.39 -18.35 28.54
CA PRO A 520 -8.23 -18.80 29.31
C PRO A 520 -8.68 -19.56 30.56
N LYS A 521 -8.01 -20.68 30.84
CA LYS A 521 -8.13 -21.45 32.07
C LYS A 521 -7.71 -20.61 33.28
N GLU A 522 -8.31 -20.87 34.43
CA GLU A 522 -7.92 -20.23 35.69
C GLU A 522 -6.59 -20.83 36.17
N ALA A 523 -5.60 -19.98 36.46
CA ALA A 523 -4.30 -20.42 36.98
C ALA A 523 -4.43 -20.92 38.43
N ALA A 524 -3.81 -22.05 38.73
CA ALA A 524 -3.80 -22.62 40.08
C ALA A 524 -2.67 -22.06 40.95
N GLY A 525 -2.85 -22.15 42.26
CA GLY A 525 -1.77 -21.94 43.22
C GLY A 525 -0.70 -23.03 43.11
N GLU A 526 0.48 -22.77 43.67
CA GLU A 526 1.63 -23.68 43.59
C GLU A 526 1.55 -24.77 44.67
N VAL A 527 1.88 -26.01 44.31
CA VAL A 527 2.05 -27.11 45.27
C VAL A 527 3.54 -27.31 45.53
N ASN A 528 3.98 -26.97 46.75
CA ASN A 528 5.35 -27.14 47.21
C ASN A 528 5.55 -28.54 47.80
N VAL A 529 6.76 -29.08 47.69
CA VAL A 529 7.12 -30.40 48.23
C VAL A 529 8.24 -30.24 49.25
N HIS A 530 8.06 -30.83 50.43
CA HIS A 530 9.04 -30.76 51.52
C HIS A 530 9.46 -32.16 51.93
N TYR A 531 10.74 -32.47 51.79
CA TYR A 531 11.36 -33.69 52.26
C TYR A 531 12.01 -33.37 53.60
N GLN A 532 11.50 -33.91 54.69
CA GLN A 532 11.94 -33.57 56.04
C GLN A 532 11.95 -34.76 56.98
N THR A 533 12.71 -34.68 58.06
CA THR A 533 12.71 -35.71 59.11
C THR A 533 11.47 -35.63 60.01
N GLU A 534 11.26 -36.66 60.83
CA GLU A 534 10.22 -36.70 61.88
C GLU A 534 10.31 -35.52 62.87
N ASP A 535 11.51 -35.05 63.20
CA ASP A 535 11.75 -33.87 64.06
C ASP A 535 11.70 -32.52 63.31
N GLY A 536 11.42 -32.54 62.01
CA GLY A 536 11.19 -31.33 61.21
C GLY A 536 12.41 -30.70 60.55
N LYS A 537 13.58 -31.35 60.57
CA LYS A 537 14.75 -30.92 59.80
C LYS A 537 14.48 -31.15 58.31
N VAL A 538 14.45 -30.06 57.54
CA VAL A 538 14.35 -30.13 56.07
C VAL A 538 15.61 -30.77 55.48
N LEU A 539 15.41 -31.78 54.64
CA LEU A 539 16.44 -32.43 53.83
C LEU A 539 16.51 -31.77 52.44
N GLU A 540 15.35 -31.54 51.82
CA GLU A 540 15.21 -30.84 50.55
C GLU A 540 13.81 -30.22 50.42
N SER A 541 13.66 -29.21 49.55
CA SER A 541 12.37 -28.69 49.11
C SER A 541 12.31 -28.64 47.58
N GLY A 542 11.13 -28.83 47.01
CA GLY A 542 10.87 -28.81 45.58
C GLY A 542 9.45 -28.33 45.25
N LYS A 543 9.02 -28.55 44.01
CA LYS A 543 7.68 -28.27 43.50
C LYS A 543 7.05 -29.54 42.96
N ALA A 544 5.72 -29.61 42.94
CA ALA A 544 5.01 -30.70 42.28
C ALA A 544 5.19 -30.64 40.75
N ASN A 545 5.00 -31.79 40.12
CA ASN A 545 4.87 -31.91 38.67
C ASN A 545 3.41 -31.62 38.28
N TYR A 546 3.21 -30.90 37.17
CA TYR A 546 1.87 -30.55 36.64
C TYR A 546 1.73 -31.13 35.22
N PRO A 547 1.25 -32.39 35.05
CA PRO A 547 1.24 -33.07 33.75
C PRO A 547 0.44 -32.34 32.67
N ASP A 548 -0.68 -31.72 33.06
CA ASP A 548 -1.63 -31.03 32.17
C ASP A 548 -1.63 -29.49 32.41
N GLY A 549 -0.53 -28.98 32.98
CA GLY A 549 -0.35 -27.56 33.30
C GLY A 549 -0.89 -27.14 34.68
N GLN A 550 -0.48 -25.96 35.14
CA GLN A 550 -0.81 -25.46 36.49
C GLN A 550 -2.14 -24.68 36.50
N TYR A 551 -3.24 -25.37 36.17
CA TYR A 551 -4.59 -24.78 36.08
C TYR A 551 -5.55 -25.41 37.09
N VAL A 552 -6.57 -24.64 37.51
CA VAL A 552 -7.53 -25.09 38.52
C VAL A 552 -8.33 -26.30 38.00
N GLY A 553 -8.32 -27.39 38.77
CA GLY A 553 -8.95 -28.66 38.41
C GLY A 553 -8.05 -29.65 37.66
N GLU A 554 -6.86 -29.25 37.21
CA GLU A 554 -5.87 -30.17 36.61
C GLU A 554 -5.08 -30.93 37.68
N LYS A 555 -4.39 -32.00 37.28
CA LYS A 555 -3.63 -32.84 38.22
C LYS A 555 -2.27 -32.25 38.60
N TYR A 556 -1.86 -32.50 39.85
CA TYR A 556 -0.47 -32.48 40.26
C TYR A 556 -0.02 -33.85 40.78
N THR A 557 1.28 -34.14 40.66
CA THR A 557 1.92 -35.32 41.25
C THR A 557 3.25 -34.96 41.92
N THR A 558 3.64 -35.73 42.93
CA THR A 558 4.92 -35.60 43.63
C THR A 558 5.56 -36.98 43.80
N ASP A 559 6.89 -37.03 43.75
CA ASP A 559 7.66 -38.27 43.82
C ASP A 559 8.39 -38.40 45.16
N GLU A 560 8.58 -39.63 45.64
CA GLU A 560 9.48 -39.92 46.76
C GLU A 560 10.95 -39.76 46.32
N LYS A 561 11.85 -39.44 47.26
CA LYS A 561 13.30 -39.34 47.01
C LYS A 561 14.10 -40.19 47.98
N GLU A 562 15.17 -40.79 47.48
CA GLU A 562 16.18 -41.44 48.31
C GLU A 562 17.17 -40.40 48.88
N PHE A 563 17.48 -40.50 50.16
CA PHE A 563 18.49 -39.69 50.84
C PHE A 563 19.46 -40.59 51.58
N GLU A 564 20.77 -40.43 51.35
CA GLU A 564 21.80 -41.25 51.99
C GLU A 564 21.73 -41.13 53.53
N GLY A 565 21.64 -42.27 54.21
CA GLY A 565 21.48 -42.33 55.67
C GLY A 565 20.06 -42.11 56.19
N TYR A 566 19.04 -42.09 55.32
CA TYR A 566 17.63 -41.91 55.70
C TYR A 566 16.69 -42.92 55.02
N GLU A 567 15.67 -43.39 55.74
CA GLU A 567 14.57 -44.22 55.24
C GLU A 567 13.27 -43.39 55.16
N PHE A 568 12.45 -43.62 54.14
CA PHE A 568 11.13 -42.99 54.01
C PHE A 568 10.11 -43.62 54.97
N VAL A 569 9.24 -42.79 55.55
CA VAL A 569 8.23 -43.19 56.54
C VAL A 569 6.80 -43.03 56.01
N LYS A 570 6.41 -41.81 55.58
CA LYS A 570 5.07 -41.51 55.05
C LYS A 570 5.01 -40.19 54.30
N VAL A 571 3.97 -40.01 53.49
CA VAL A 571 3.46 -38.68 53.13
C VAL A 571 2.47 -38.23 54.21
N ASP A 572 2.65 -37.02 54.75
CA ASP A 572 1.90 -36.55 55.91
C ASP A 572 0.64 -35.77 55.56
N THR A 573 -0.42 -36.50 55.20
CA THR A 573 -1.74 -35.93 54.84
C THR A 573 -2.51 -35.28 55.98
N ASP A 574 -2.05 -35.42 57.24
CA ASP A 574 -2.60 -34.69 58.38
C ASP A 574 -2.05 -33.25 58.45
N LYS A 575 -0.88 -33.03 57.83
CA LYS A 575 -0.15 -31.74 57.81
C LYS A 575 -0.28 -31.00 56.48
N GLY A 576 -0.38 -31.73 55.37
CA GLY A 576 -0.46 -31.16 54.02
C GLY A 576 -1.33 -31.98 53.08
N LEU A 577 -1.17 -31.73 51.78
CA LEU A 577 -1.87 -32.43 50.72
C LEU A 577 -1.34 -33.86 50.52
N ALA A 578 -2.10 -34.67 49.78
CA ALA A 578 -1.64 -35.97 49.31
C ALA A 578 -0.56 -35.84 48.23
N ALA A 579 0.13 -36.95 47.92
CA ALA A 579 1.17 -36.97 46.88
C ALA A 579 0.64 -36.70 45.45
N GLU A 580 -0.66 -36.89 45.24
CA GLU A 580 -1.36 -36.61 44.00
C GLU A 580 -2.75 -36.04 44.30
N GLY A 581 -3.23 -35.15 43.44
CA GLY A 581 -4.52 -34.49 43.65
C GLY A 581 -4.90 -33.54 42.52
N ASP A 582 -6.05 -32.88 42.69
CA ASP A 582 -6.52 -31.81 41.81
C ASP A 582 -6.00 -30.45 42.33
N LEU A 583 -5.57 -29.59 41.42
CA LEU A 583 -5.09 -28.25 41.70
C LEU A 583 -6.23 -27.30 42.05
N THR A 584 -5.97 -26.39 43.00
CA THR A 584 -6.88 -25.33 43.43
C THR A 584 -6.25 -23.96 43.18
N ALA A 585 -7.06 -22.89 43.20
CA ALA A 585 -6.54 -21.52 43.11
C ALA A 585 -5.60 -21.14 44.29
N GLU A 586 -5.67 -21.88 45.41
CA GLU A 586 -4.86 -21.62 46.61
C GLU A 586 -3.52 -22.37 46.62
N GLY A 587 -3.41 -23.52 45.94
CA GLY A 587 -2.22 -24.36 45.96
C GLY A 587 -2.08 -25.18 47.26
N GLY A 588 -0.85 -25.41 47.72
CA GLY A 588 -0.58 -26.03 49.02
C GLY A 588 0.82 -26.61 49.20
N ASP A 589 0.95 -27.55 50.14
CA ASP A 589 2.20 -28.19 50.52
C ASP A 589 2.03 -29.71 50.69
N VAL A 590 2.97 -30.50 50.15
CA VAL A 590 3.09 -31.95 50.38
C VAL A 590 4.33 -32.22 51.24
N TYR A 591 4.21 -33.09 52.24
CA TYR A 591 5.30 -33.40 53.18
C TYR A 591 5.67 -34.89 53.13
N TYR A 592 6.89 -35.20 52.68
CA TYR A 592 7.50 -36.53 52.78
C TYR A 592 8.34 -36.60 54.05
N ILE A 593 8.03 -37.55 54.92
CA ILE A 593 8.67 -37.72 56.23
C ILE A 593 9.69 -38.86 56.18
N TYR A 594 10.88 -38.59 56.69
CA TYR A 594 12.03 -39.51 56.72
C TYR A 594 12.54 -39.75 58.14
N LYS A 595 13.18 -40.90 58.35
CA LYS A 595 13.84 -41.27 59.60
C LYS A 595 15.30 -41.61 59.32
N ALA A 596 16.22 -41.26 60.23
CA ALA A 596 17.63 -41.59 60.06
C ALA A 596 17.85 -43.11 60.22
N VAL A 597 18.62 -43.70 59.31
CA VAL A 597 19.07 -45.09 59.42
C VAL A 597 20.27 -45.12 60.37
N GLU A 598 20.18 -45.90 61.45
CA GLU A 598 21.34 -46.15 62.30
C GLU A 598 22.39 -46.96 61.51
N PRO A 599 23.67 -46.55 61.49
CA PRO A 599 24.69 -47.27 60.74
C PRO A 599 24.88 -48.66 61.34
N GLU A 600 24.98 -49.69 60.50
CA GLU A 600 25.42 -51.01 60.97
C GLU A 600 26.81 -50.88 61.61
N PRO A 601 27.05 -51.49 62.78
CA PRO A 601 28.31 -51.34 63.48
C PRO A 601 29.45 -51.97 62.67
N GLU A 602 30.56 -51.24 62.50
CA GLU A 602 31.70 -51.74 61.70
C GLU A 602 32.29 -53.00 62.35
N PRO A 603 32.64 -54.05 61.56
CA PRO A 603 33.26 -55.25 62.09
C PRO A 603 34.68 -54.95 62.61
N ALA A 604 34.98 -55.40 63.82
CA ALA A 604 36.31 -55.26 64.43
C ALA A 604 37.31 -56.26 63.83
N GLY A 605 38.59 -55.85 63.75
CA GLY A 605 39.68 -56.77 63.41
C GLY A 605 39.97 -57.81 64.50
N ASP A 606 40.62 -58.91 64.14
CA ASP A 606 40.93 -60.00 65.07
C ASP A 606 41.94 -59.60 66.16
N VAL A 607 41.50 -59.62 67.42
CA VAL A 607 42.39 -59.57 68.59
C VAL A 607 43.06 -60.93 68.76
N ASN A 608 44.31 -61.00 68.30
CA ASN A 608 45.14 -62.20 68.41
C ASN A 608 45.85 -62.24 69.78
N VAL A 609 45.59 -63.28 70.56
CA VAL A 609 46.16 -63.52 71.88
C VAL A 609 47.31 -64.52 71.76
N HIS A 610 48.50 -64.11 72.16
CA HIS A 610 49.70 -64.95 72.16
C HIS A 610 50.09 -65.31 73.59
N TYR A 611 50.25 -66.59 73.87
CA TYR A 611 50.72 -67.07 75.18
C TYR A 611 52.21 -67.40 75.09
N GLN A 612 52.97 -67.01 76.11
CA GLN A 612 54.41 -67.24 76.19
C GLN A 612 54.88 -67.37 77.64
N THR A 613 55.96 -68.10 77.86
CA THR A 613 56.67 -68.18 79.15
C THR A 613 57.46 -66.89 79.45
N GLU A 614 57.94 -66.71 80.69
CA GLU A 614 58.76 -65.54 81.07
C GLU A 614 60.09 -65.44 80.29
N ASP A 615 60.64 -66.57 79.82
CA ASP A 615 61.82 -66.63 78.95
C ASP A 615 61.49 -66.53 77.45
N GLY A 616 60.22 -66.26 77.10
CA GLY A 616 59.78 -65.93 75.74
C GLY A 616 59.48 -67.12 74.83
N GLN A 617 59.36 -68.35 75.37
CA GLN A 617 58.95 -69.51 74.58
C GLN A 617 57.43 -69.46 74.32
N SER A 618 57.02 -69.52 73.06
CA SER A 618 55.59 -69.52 72.70
C SER A 618 54.88 -70.80 73.15
N LEU A 619 53.72 -70.61 73.78
CA LEU A 619 52.77 -71.65 74.18
C LEU A 619 51.58 -71.76 73.21
N GLY A 620 51.66 -71.09 72.06
CA GLY A 620 50.61 -71.00 71.05
C GLY A 620 49.82 -69.68 71.08
N SER A 621 48.82 -69.59 70.21
CA SER A 621 47.94 -68.43 70.07
C SER A 621 46.48 -68.82 69.90
N THR A 622 45.57 -67.88 70.18
CA THR A 622 44.13 -67.97 69.90
C THR A 622 43.63 -66.59 69.45
N VAL A 623 42.43 -66.52 68.89
CA VAL A 623 41.68 -65.26 68.76
C VAL A 623 40.84 -65.07 70.03
N ALA A 624 40.57 -63.82 70.42
CA ALA A 624 39.65 -63.49 71.50
C ALA A 624 38.20 -63.87 71.17
N ASP A 625 37.38 -64.11 72.19
CA ASP A 625 35.94 -64.32 72.02
C ASP A 625 35.20 -62.98 72.03
N TYR A 626 34.13 -62.85 71.23
CA TYR A 626 33.29 -61.66 71.11
C TYR A 626 31.84 -61.99 71.50
N PRO A 627 31.45 -61.85 72.78
CA PRO A 627 30.13 -62.29 73.27
C PRO A 627 28.96 -61.56 72.61
N ASP A 628 29.15 -60.27 72.31
CA ASP A 628 28.14 -59.36 71.78
C ASP A 628 28.32 -59.08 70.27
N GLY A 629 29.17 -59.88 69.60
CA GLY A 629 29.54 -59.71 68.19
C GLY A 629 30.87 -58.99 67.99
N GLN A 630 31.55 -59.29 66.88
CA GLN A 630 32.88 -58.75 66.57
C GLN A 630 32.75 -57.36 65.91
N PHE A 631 32.43 -56.35 66.72
CA PHE A 631 32.19 -54.98 66.25
C PHE A 631 33.09 -53.94 66.93
N VAL A 632 33.39 -52.84 66.23
CA VAL A 632 34.25 -51.76 66.73
C VAL A 632 33.57 -51.05 67.91
N GLY A 633 34.19 -51.15 69.09
CA GLY A 633 33.67 -50.58 70.33
C GLY A 633 33.08 -51.61 71.29
N GLU A 634 32.75 -52.80 70.81
CA GLU A 634 32.27 -53.90 71.65
C GLU A 634 33.38 -54.60 72.42
N LYS A 635 33.00 -55.28 73.49
CA LYS A 635 33.96 -55.98 74.37
C LYS A 635 34.36 -57.34 73.79
N TYR A 636 35.65 -57.60 73.80
CA TYR A 636 36.19 -58.95 73.65
C TYR A 636 36.62 -59.52 75.00
N THR A 637 36.68 -60.85 75.10
CA THR A 637 37.18 -61.58 76.27
C THR A 637 38.32 -62.51 75.90
N THR A 638 39.30 -62.64 76.79
CA THR A 638 40.46 -63.52 76.61
C THR A 638 40.64 -64.40 77.84
N GLU A 639 40.74 -65.71 77.66
CA GLU A 639 41.06 -66.63 78.75
C GLU A 639 42.56 -66.61 79.07
N GLN A 640 42.92 -66.96 80.31
CA GLN A 640 44.31 -67.21 80.70
C GLN A 640 44.65 -68.70 80.50
N ARG A 641 45.77 -69.00 79.84
CA ARG A 641 46.34 -70.35 79.72
C ARG A 641 47.55 -70.55 80.64
#